data_AF-A0A352DY51-F1
#
_entry.id   AF-A0A352DY51-F1
#
_cell.length_a   1.000
_cell.length_b   1.000
_cell.length_c   1.000
_cell.angle_alpha   90.00
_cell.angle_beta   90.00
_cell.angle_gamma   90.00
#
_symmetry.space_group_name_H-M   'P 1'
#
loop_
_entity.id
_entity.type
_entity.pdbx_description
1 polymer ?
#
loop_
_entity_poly.entity_id
_entity_poly.type
_entity_poly.pdbx_seq_one_letter_code
_entity_poly.pdbx_strand_id
1 'polypeptide(L)'
;MKGSPCSIVTARLGDAAIVVCICGSAPHGADALVRTGLVRAIADVIGKESLPGVVDIVPSPDRVTIVLDSRHVFCAATGGRDSLLPTVTRIAQAAMATAVPMSGRLHEIDVSYEGEDAPDVDAVCLTLGIDRETFVRLHTAPDYLVTAIGFVPGFPYLAGLPESLVLPRRASPRTRVPPGSVGIGGPQTGIYPFATPGGWHLVGRTTASLFDPRRTPPSLLQVGDRVRLIARKGRAAAPRPSRVGDRKEHASTPRIGACQDEALPQAVSAPASGGRSRPRRYLTILASGLLTTVQDRGRFGHRADGMPSGGAADAVALRLANIAVGNPADAAGLECTLTGPDIRFDCDATIAVMGATFSTLPHGRPIHVERGTVLSLGHVQRGCRAYLAIAGGIDVDPVLDSRSTYLPAMLGGFAGRALAQGDVVPLGTVVTRTTGTDWSLASSLAALPEAVTVLRVVRDSASRLPADAWQMPYRTTSRSDRMGVRLEGPVLPGSGSGTSIAVLPGTVQVPPDGRPIILLADAQTIGGYDVLGQVIAADLPLAAQLRPGDAVRFVPVDAHVAAAALRDRERSLALAGLALASRTVRVTTIDLNADVGEGASHDAAIIPLVSSINIACGGHAGDAASMRACVDLARRHGVAIGAHPGHADRAGFGRVAAPVEPDDAANLVASQVVALEAIADDDLVHVKLHGA
;
A
#
# COMPACT_ATOMS: atom_id res chain seq x y z
N MET A 1 -2.40 -44.49 -21.38
CA MET A 1 -3.68 -44.11 -20.73
C MET A 1 -4.00 -42.68 -21.12
N LYS A 2 -5.20 -42.38 -21.61
CA LYS A 2 -5.63 -40.98 -21.81
C LYS A 2 -5.94 -40.40 -20.42
N GLY A 3 -5.28 -39.30 -20.04
CA GLY A 3 -5.59 -38.61 -18.78
C GLY A 3 -7.01 -38.05 -18.78
N SER A 4 -7.63 -37.96 -17.61
CA SER A 4 -8.94 -37.31 -17.46
C SER A 4 -8.86 -35.85 -17.94
N PRO A 5 -9.85 -35.35 -18.69
CA PRO A 5 -9.85 -33.96 -19.11
C PRO A 5 -9.85 -33.02 -17.90
N CYS A 6 -9.17 -31.88 -18.01
CA CYS A 6 -9.20 -30.86 -16.97
C CYS A 6 -10.64 -30.40 -16.72
N SER A 7 -10.99 -30.23 -15.45
CA SER A 7 -12.28 -29.73 -15.01
C SER A 7 -12.10 -28.56 -14.04
N ILE A 8 -13.15 -27.75 -13.87
CA ILE A 8 -13.15 -26.63 -12.94
C ILE A 8 -14.10 -26.90 -11.80
N VAL A 9 -13.64 -26.62 -10.58
CA VAL A 9 -14.45 -26.57 -9.36
C VAL A 9 -14.38 -25.16 -8.80
N THR A 10 -15.54 -24.50 -8.66
CA THR A 10 -15.64 -23.16 -8.07
C THR A 10 -16.21 -23.21 -6.67
N ALA A 11 -15.56 -22.54 -5.71
CA ALA A 11 -15.99 -22.48 -4.32
C ALA A 11 -15.85 -21.06 -3.76
N ARG A 12 -16.47 -20.79 -2.59
CA ARG A 12 -16.20 -19.58 -1.81
C ARG A 12 -15.05 -19.82 -0.84
N LEU A 13 -14.16 -18.84 -0.70
CA LEU A 13 -13.22 -18.72 0.40
C LEU A 13 -13.82 -17.73 1.42
N GLY A 14 -14.67 -18.26 2.30
CA GLY A 14 -15.49 -17.47 3.22
C GLY A 14 -16.41 -16.46 2.51
N ASP A 15 -16.50 -15.26 3.06
CA ASP A 15 -17.12 -14.09 2.45
C ASP A 15 -16.09 -13.14 1.80
N ALA A 16 -14.81 -13.52 1.75
CA ALA A 16 -13.72 -12.68 1.24
C ALA A 16 -13.43 -12.89 -0.25
N ALA A 17 -13.58 -14.11 -0.77
CA ALA A 17 -13.24 -14.43 -2.16
C ALA A 17 -14.05 -15.60 -2.77
N ILE A 18 -13.95 -15.73 -4.09
CA ILE A 18 -14.33 -16.91 -4.87
C ILE A 18 -13.04 -17.54 -5.40
N VAL A 19 -12.95 -18.86 -5.39
CA VAL A 19 -11.79 -19.61 -5.90
C VAL A 19 -12.24 -20.51 -7.04
N VAL A 20 -11.49 -20.48 -8.15
CA VAL A 20 -11.64 -21.33 -9.33
C VAL A 20 -10.47 -22.31 -9.33
N CYS A 21 -10.69 -23.54 -8.88
CA CYS A 21 -9.69 -24.61 -8.89
C CYS A 21 -9.74 -25.40 -10.20
N ILE A 22 -8.56 -25.73 -10.75
CA ILE A 22 -8.40 -26.57 -11.93
C ILE A 22 -8.02 -27.98 -11.47
N CYS A 23 -8.90 -28.93 -11.73
CA CYS A 23 -8.79 -30.33 -11.33
C CYS A 23 -8.44 -31.23 -12.53
N GLY A 24 -7.86 -32.40 -12.23
CA GLY A 24 -7.36 -33.35 -13.24
C GLY A 24 -5.84 -33.42 -13.29
N SER A 25 -5.31 -34.25 -14.19
CA SER A 25 -3.89 -34.48 -14.37
C SER A 25 -3.51 -34.61 -15.85
N ALA A 26 -2.41 -33.97 -16.22
CA ALA A 26 -1.63 -34.34 -17.39
C ALA A 26 -0.30 -34.99 -16.94
N PRO A 27 0.37 -35.80 -17.76
CA PRO A 27 1.62 -36.43 -17.35
C PRO A 27 2.79 -35.43 -17.37
N HIS A 28 3.66 -35.50 -16.35
CA HIS A 28 5.09 -35.15 -16.38
C HIS A 28 5.47 -33.79 -17.02
N GLY A 29 5.64 -32.75 -16.19
CA GLY A 29 6.30 -31.47 -16.56
C GLY A 29 5.46 -30.54 -17.44
N ALA A 30 4.95 -31.06 -18.57
CA ALA A 30 4.02 -30.35 -19.45
C ALA A 30 2.72 -29.95 -18.73
N ASP A 31 2.25 -30.74 -17.76
CA ASP A 31 1.08 -30.42 -16.92
C ASP A 31 1.24 -29.06 -16.22
N ALA A 32 2.37 -28.80 -15.58
CA ALA A 32 2.56 -27.56 -14.82
C ALA A 32 2.48 -26.31 -15.73
N LEU A 33 3.08 -26.37 -16.93
CA LEU A 33 3.03 -25.28 -17.90
C LEU A 33 1.62 -25.10 -18.47
N VAL A 34 0.96 -26.19 -18.89
CA VAL A 34 -0.40 -26.14 -19.45
C VAL A 34 -1.41 -25.64 -18.41
N ARG A 35 -1.32 -26.14 -17.17
CA ARG A 35 -2.16 -25.74 -16.04
C ARG A 35 -1.93 -24.28 -15.67
N THR A 36 -0.69 -23.82 -15.56
CA THR A 36 -0.39 -22.40 -15.27
C THR A 36 -0.84 -21.48 -16.40
N GLY A 37 -0.69 -21.91 -17.67
CA GLY A 37 -1.24 -21.21 -18.83
C GLY A 37 -2.78 -21.11 -18.80
N LEU A 38 -3.46 -22.16 -18.35
CA LEU A 38 -4.92 -22.16 -18.16
C LEU A 38 -5.36 -21.28 -16.98
N VAL A 39 -4.64 -21.30 -15.84
CA VAL A 39 -4.84 -20.36 -14.71
C VAL A 39 -4.75 -18.92 -15.21
N ARG A 40 -3.69 -18.59 -15.98
CA ARG A 40 -3.48 -17.26 -16.56
C ARG A 40 -4.62 -16.87 -17.50
N ALA A 41 -4.99 -17.74 -18.44
CA ALA A 41 -6.08 -17.48 -19.38
C ALA A 41 -7.43 -17.22 -18.67
N ILE A 42 -7.75 -17.98 -17.62
CA ILE A 42 -8.97 -17.77 -16.81
C ILE A 42 -8.89 -16.44 -16.06
N ALA A 43 -7.75 -16.10 -15.44
CA ALA A 43 -7.56 -14.82 -14.76
C ALA A 43 -7.70 -13.63 -15.72
N ASP A 44 -7.08 -13.70 -16.90
CA ASP A 44 -7.13 -12.68 -17.95
C ASP A 44 -8.56 -12.45 -18.47
N VAL A 45 -9.35 -13.53 -18.63
CA VAL A 45 -10.76 -13.41 -19.06
C VAL A 45 -11.63 -12.80 -17.96
N ILE A 46 -11.52 -13.27 -16.70
CA ILE A 46 -12.28 -12.70 -15.57
C ILE A 46 -11.91 -11.22 -15.36
N GLY A 47 -10.65 -10.84 -15.56
CA GLY A 47 -10.20 -9.44 -15.47
C GLY A 47 -10.85 -8.53 -16.51
N LYS A 48 -10.99 -8.99 -17.75
CA LYS A 48 -11.64 -8.22 -18.84
C LYS A 48 -13.12 -7.97 -18.58
N GLU A 49 -13.82 -8.91 -17.93
CA GLU A 49 -15.25 -8.79 -17.60
C GLU A 49 -15.55 -7.70 -16.54
N SER A 50 -14.53 -7.17 -15.84
CA SER A 50 -14.66 -6.02 -14.93
C SER A 50 -15.80 -6.14 -13.90
N LEU A 51 -15.95 -7.32 -13.29
CA LEU A 51 -17.10 -7.67 -12.46
C LEU A 51 -17.24 -6.76 -11.23
N PRO A 52 -18.42 -6.14 -11.00
CA PRO A 52 -18.66 -5.27 -9.85
C PRO A 52 -18.36 -5.94 -8.51
N GLY A 53 -17.57 -5.25 -7.68
CA GLY A 53 -17.18 -5.73 -6.35
C GLY A 53 -16.01 -6.71 -6.34
N VAL A 54 -15.37 -7.00 -7.48
CA VAL A 54 -14.04 -7.64 -7.52
C VAL A 54 -12.97 -6.57 -7.32
N VAL A 55 -11.96 -6.86 -6.48
CA VAL A 55 -10.86 -5.93 -6.16
C VAL A 55 -9.47 -6.48 -6.50
N ASP A 56 -9.31 -7.80 -6.56
CA ASP A 56 -8.08 -8.45 -7.01
C ASP A 56 -8.42 -9.79 -7.68
N ILE A 57 -7.58 -10.21 -8.63
CA ILE A 57 -7.61 -11.54 -9.24
C ILE A 57 -6.21 -12.13 -9.11
N VAL A 58 -6.04 -13.14 -8.26
CA VAL A 58 -4.75 -13.70 -7.89
C VAL A 58 -4.57 -15.09 -8.53
N PRO A 59 -3.77 -15.22 -9.60
CA PRO A 59 -3.39 -16.51 -10.14
C PRO A 59 -2.37 -17.22 -9.24
N SER A 60 -2.52 -18.54 -9.09
CA SER A 60 -1.62 -19.42 -8.32
C SER A 60 -1.64 -20.83 -8.93
N PRO A 61 -0.75 -21.77 -8.56
CA PRO A 61 -0.32 -22.88 -9.46
C PRO A 61 -1.43 -23.78 -10.04
N ASP A 62 -2.55 -23.94 -9.33
CA ASP A 62 -3.69 -24.76 -9.72
C ASP A 62 -5.04 -24.01 -9.68
N ARG A 63 -5.04 -22.70 -9.40
CA ARG A 63 -6.28 -21.93 -9.14
C ARG A 63 -6.17 -20.43 -9.34
N VAL A 64 -7.30 -19.80 -9.63
CA VAL A 64 -7.49 -18.35 -9.62
C VAL A 64 -8.35 -17.96 -8.42
N THR A 65 -7.90 -16.98 -7.62
CA THR A 65 -8.66 -16.44 -6.47
C THR A 65 -9.15 -15.03 -6.78
N ILE A 66 -10.46 -14.86 -6.83
CA ILE A 66 -11.17 -13.60 -7.11
C ILE A 66 -11.56 -12.98 -5.78
N VAL A 67 -10.89 -11.90 -5.38
CA VAL A 67 -11.07 -11.21 -4.09
C VAL A 67 -12.19 -10.18 -4.20
N LEU A 68 -13.05 -10.11 -3.19
CA LEU A 68 -14.28 -9.31 -3.21
C LEU A 68 -14.21 -8.13 -2.24
N ASP A 69 -14.64 -6.94 -2.67
CA ASP A 69 -14.79 -5.75 -1.81
C ASP A 69 -15.81 -6.03 -0.70
N SER A 70 -15.38 -5.97 0.57
CA SER A 70 -16.24 -6.16 1.73
C SER A 70 -17.35 -5.12 1.88
N ARG A 71 -17.26 -3.99 1.16
CA ARG A 71 -18.30 -2.95 1.11
C ARG A 71 -19.26 -3.08 -0.07
N HIS A 72 -18.89 -3.83 -1.11
CA HIS A 72 -19.78 -4.09 -2.25
C HIS A 72 -20.79 -5.19 -1.87
N VAL A 73 -21.76 -4.83 -1.02
CA VAL A 73 -22.71 -5.78 -0.42
C VAL A 73 -24.13 -5.60 -0.96
N PHE A 74 -24.50 -4.36 -1.29
CA PHE A 74 -25.81 -4.01 -1.83
C PHE A 74 -25.68 -3.65 -3.31
N CYS A 75 -25.94 -4.60 -4.22
CA CYS A 75 -26.07 -4.32 -5.65
C CYS A 75 -27.38 -4.91 -6.18
N ALA A 76 -28.43 -4.08 -6.22
CA ALA A 76 -29.74 -4.49 -6.71
C ALA A 76 -29.73 -4.88 -8.20
N ALA A 77 -28.86 -4.25 -9.00
CA ALA A 77 -28.77 -4.48 -10.45
C ALA A 77 -28.18 -5.85 -10.84
N THR A 78 -27.35 -6.47 -9.98
CA THR A 78 -26.65 -7.73 -10.29
C THR A 78 -27.09 -8.91 -9.43
N GLY A 79 -27.99 -8.71 -8.44
CA GLY A 79 -28.27 -9.71 -7.41
C GLY A 79 -27.22 -9.76 -6.28
N GLY A 80 -26.31 -8.79 -6.22
CA GLY A 80 -25.31 -8.63 -5.17
C GLY A 80 -24.21 -9.70 -5.17
N ARG A 81 -23.49 -9.80 -4.04
CA ARG A 81 -22.40 -10.78 -3.86
C ARG A 81 -22.80 -12.24 -4.04
N ASP A 82 -24.09 -12.55 -3.97
CA ASP A 82 -24.60 -13.92 -4.03
C ASP A 82 -24.66 -14.46 -5.48
N SER A 83 -24.81 -13.60 -6.50
CA SER A 83 -24.78 -13.97 -7.92
C SER A 83 -23.36 -14.09 -8.52
N LEU A 84 -22.34 -13.55 -7.85
CA LEU A 84 -20.96 -13.55 -8.35
C LEU A 84 -20.38 -14.96 -8.50
N LEU A 85 -20.71 -15.90 -7.62
CA LEU A 85 -20.20 -17.27 -7.73
C LEU A 85 -20.68 -17.96 -9.02
N PRO A 86 -21.99 -18.10 -9.31
CA PRO A 86 -22.46 -18.62 -10.60
C PRO A 86 -21.91 -17.88 -11.83
N THR A 87 -21.74 -16.56 -11.73
CA THR A 87 -21.19 -15.72 -12.80
C THR A 87 -19.73 -16.07 -13.09
N VAL A 88 -18.88 -16.14 -12.05
CA VAL A 88 -17.48 -16.56 -12.15
C VAL A 88 -17.38 -18.01 -12.65
N THR A 89 -18.24 -18.93 -12.19
CA THR A 89 -18.28 -20.31 -12.70
C THR A 89 -18.51 -20.35 -14.21
N ARG A 90 -19.53 -19.63 -14.71
CA ARG A 90 -19.84 -19.56 -16.15
C ARG A 90 -18.68 -18.97 -16.96
N ILE A 91 -18.09 -17.87 -16.49
CA ILE A 91 -16.95 -17.21 -17.17
C ILE A 91 -15.74 -18.15 -17.20
N ALA A 92 -15.40 -18.78 -16.08
CA ALA A 92 -14.26 -19.71 -15.99
C ALA A 92 -14.44 -20.96 -16.86
N GLN A 93 -15.67 -21.50 -16.96
CA GLN A 93 -16.00 -22.61 -17.86
C GLN A 93 -15.85 -22.21 -19.34
N ALA A 94 -16.36 -21.03 -19.73
CA ALA A 94 -16.22 -20.51 -21.09
C ALA A 94 -14.75 -20.20 -21.46
N ALA A 95 -14.00 -19.63 -20.51
CA ALA A 95 -12.57 -19.42 -20.64
C ALA A 95 -11.83 -20.76 -20.82
N MET A 96 -12.11 -21.78 -20.01
CA MET A 96 -11.47 -23.10 -20.16
C MET A 96 -11.80 -23.79 -21.49
N ALA A 97 -13.01 -23.63 -22.01
CA ALA A 97 -13.40 -24.18 -23.30
C ALA A 97 -12.71 -23.51 -24.51
N THR A 98 -12.17 -22.29 -24.32
CA THR A 98 -11.56 -21.47 -25.39
C THR A 98 -10.08 -21.17 -25.17
N ALA A 99 -9.53 -21.50 -23.98
CA ALA A 99 -8.16 -21.22 -23.61
C ALA A 99 -7.17 -22.05 -24.42
N VAL A 100 -6.35 -21.36 -25.22
CA VAL A 100 -5.09 -21.90 -25.71
C VAL A 100 -4.05 -21.71 -24.59
N PRO A 101 -3.40 -22.77 -24.07
CA PRO A 101 -2.37 -22.61 -23.05
C PRO A 101 -1.17 -21.85 -23.60
N MET A 102 -1.06 -20.56 -23.27
CA MET A 102 0.06 -19.72 -23.66
C MET A 102 1.15 -19.77 -22.58
N SER A 103 2.39 -20.01 -23.00
CA SER A 103 3.55 -19.70 -22.17
C SER A 103 3.76 -18.18 -22.18
N GLY A 104 4.00 -17.60 -21.01
CA GLY A 104 4.31 -16.19 -20.87
C GLY A 104 5.70 -15.83 -21.40
N ARG A 105 6.11 -14.59 -21.13
CA ARG A 105 7.38 -14.05 -21.63
C ARG A 105 8.56 -14.80 -21.03
N LEU A 106 9.60 -15.05 -21.82
CA LEU A 106 10.91 -15.48 -21.31
C LEU A 106 11.69 -14.24 -20.87
N HIS A 107 12.16 -14.24 -19.62
CA HIS A 107 13.02 -13.22 -19.03
C HIS A 107 14.39 -13.82 -18.72
N GLU A 108 15.45 -13.14 -19.10
CA GLU A 108 16.82 -13.50 -18.72
C GLU A 108 17.23 -12.65 -17.51
N ILE A 109 17.69 -13.31 -16.43
CA ILE A 109 18.09 -12.65 -15.18
C ILE A 109 19.55 -13.01 -14.88
N ASP A 110 20.39 -11.99 -14.85
CA ASP A 110 21.81 -12.11 -14.50
C ASP A 110 21.97 -12.40 -12.99
N VAL A 111 22.79 -13.41 -12.66
CA VAL A 111 23.05 -13.87 -11.28
C VAL A 111 24.55 -14.03 -11.04
N SER A 112 25.05 -13.37 -9.98
CA SER A 112 26.35 -13.65 -9.36
C SER A 112 26.25 -14.88 -8.47
N TYR A 113 27.19 -15.80 -8.65
CA TYR A 113 27.36 -17.01 -7.82
C TYR A 113 28.65 -16.96 -7.01
N GLU A 114 29.15 -15.77 -6.64
CA GLU A 114 30.49 -15.55 -6.09
C GLU A 114 30.47 -14.98 -4.65
N GLY A 115 31.26 -15.57 -3.74
CA GLY A 115 31.50 -15.04 -2.39
C GLY A 115 30.21 -14.73 -1.60
N GLU A 116 30.12 -13.51 -1.08
CA GLU A 116 29.00 -13.01 -0.27
C GLU A 116 27.64 -12.95 -1.00
N ASP A 117 27.62 -13.00 -2.33
CA ASP A 117 26.37 -13.08 -3.10
C ASP A 117 25.74 -14.48 -3.01
N ALA A 118 26.54 -15.51 -2.73
CA ALA A 118 26.14 -16.90 -2.73
C ALA A 118 26.54 -17.62 -1.42
N PRO A 119 26.13 -17.13 -0.23
CA PRO A 119 26.72 -17.52 1.05
C PRO A 119 26.40 -18.95 1.50
N ASP A 120 25.39 -19.61 0.93
CA ASP A 120 25.11 -21.03 1.20
C ASP A 120 25.61 -21.98 0.11
N VAL A 121 26.09 -21.49 -1.04
CA VAL A 121 26.28 -22.38 -2.22
C VAL A 121 27.32 -23.47 -1.97
N ASP A 122 28.40 -23.20 -1.25
CA ASP A 122 29.43 -24.20 -0.95
C ASP A 122 28.92 -25.27 0.04
N ALA A 123 28.08 -24.88 1.01
CA ALA A 123 27.44 -25.81 1.95
C ALA A 123 26.34 -26.66 1.27
N VAL A 124 25.62 -26.07 0.31
CA VAL A 124 24.67 -26.77 -0.58
C VAL A 124 25.41 -27.77 -1.46
N CYS A 125 26.50 -27.36 -2.11
CA CYS A 125 27.36 -28.22 -2.94
C CYS A 125 27.89 -29.42 -2.14
N LEU A 126 28.42 -29.18 -0.93
CA LEU A 126 28.89 -30.23 -0.02
C LEU A 126 27.78 -31.22 0.36
N THR A 127 26.57 -30.71 0.63
CA THR A 127 25.40 -31.54 1.01
C THR A 127 24.90 -32.39 -0.16
N LEU A 128 25.00 -31.87 -1.39
CA LEU A 128 24.57 -32.55 -2.62
C LEU A 128 25.67 -33.43 -3.25
N GLY A 129 26.91 -33.35 -2.78
CA GLY A 129 28.04 -34.11 -3.33
C GLY A 129 28.50 -33.64 -4.72
N ILE A 130 28.31 -32.36 -5.04
CA ILE A 130 28.67 -31.76 -6.35
C ILE A 130 29.60 -30.56 -6.17
N ASP A 131 30.35 -30.19 -7.21
CA ASP A 131 31.13 -28.95 -7.23
C ASP A 131 30.29 -27.71 -7.61
N ARG A 132 30.86 -26.52 -7.35
CA ARG A 132 30.20 -25.22 -7.62
C ARG A 132 29.91 -25.01 -9.10
N GLU A 133 30.78 -25.49 -10.00
CA GLU A 133 30.58 -25.39 -11.45
C GLU A 133 29.38 -26.22 -11.91
N THR A 134 29.24 -27.44 -11.37
CA THR A 134 28.11 -28.34 -11.59
C THR A 134 26.83 -27.78 -10.99
N PHE A 135 26.87 -27.22 -9.78
CA PHE A 135 25.72 -26.53 -9.20
C PHE A 135 25.24 -25.38 -10.10
N VAL A 136 26.15 -24.48 -10.50
CA VAL A 136 25.81 -23.33 -11.35
C VAL A 136 25.25 -23.81 -12.69
N ARG A 137 25.92 -24.75 -13.37
CA ARG A 137 25.46 -25.34 -14.64
C ARG A 137 24.04 -25.92 -14.53
N LEU A 138 23.75 -26.67 -13.46
CA LEU A 138 22.42 -27.24 -13.22
C LEU A 138 21.37 -26.16 -12.86
N HIS A 139 21.76 -25.10 -12.16
CA HIS A 139 20.85 -24.01 -11.75
C HIS A 139 20.63 -22.95 -12.85
N THR A 140 21.42 -22.94 -13.92
CA THR A 140 21.22 -22.05 -15.09
C THR A 140 20.66 -22.75 -16.32
N ALA A 141 20.60 -24.09 -16.34
CA ALA A 141 20.09 -24.85 -17.48
C ALA A 141 18.56 -24.73 -17.73
N PRO A 142 17.67 -24.67 -16.71
CA PRO A 142 16.23 -24.66 -16.94
C PRO A 142 15.68 -23.29 -17.38
N ASP A 143 14.64 -23.33 -18.22
CA ASP A 143 13.63 -22.27 -18.30
C ASP A 143 12.63 -22.48 -17.16
N TYR A 144 12.83 -21.81 -16.04
CA TYR A 144 11.96 -21.92 -14.88
C TYR A 144 10.58 -21.31 -15.15
N LEU A 145 9.52 -21.91 -14.60
CA LEU A 145 8.15 -21.41 -14.71
C LEU A 145 7.76 -20.59 -13.48
N VAL A 146 7.28 -19.35 -13.67
CA VAL A 146 6.68 -18.54 -12.61
C VAL A 146 5.30 -19.10 -12.27
N THR A 147 5.17 -19.81 -11.14
CA THR A 147 3.91 -20.47 -10.74
C THR A 147 3.09 -19.68 -9.72
N ALA A 148 3.71 -18.74 -9.01
CA ALA A 148 3.05 -17.77 -8.13
C ALA A 148 3.95 -16.53 -7.94
N ILE A 149 3.34 -15.39 -7.58
CA ILE A 149 4.05 -14.18 -7.14
C ILE A 149 3.42 -13.71 -5.82
N GLY A 150 4.25 -13.54 -4.79
CA GLY A 150 3.81 -13.27 -3.43
C GLY A 150 4.85 -13.67 -2.40
N PHE A 151 4.46 -13.78 -1.12
CA PHE A 151 5.33 -13.61 0.06
C PHE A 151 5.65 -12.13 0.33
N VAL A 152 6.29 -11.46 -0.61
CA VAL A 152 6.46 -9.99 -0.66
C VAL A 152 6.32 -9.49 -2.11
N PRO A 153 6.17 -8.18 -2.36
CA PRO A 153 5.86 -7.69 -3.70
C PRO A 153 6.95 -8.05 -4.71
N GLY A 154 6.55 -8.66 -5.83
CA GLY A 154 7.42 -9.13 -6.91
C GLY A 154 8.29 -10.35 -6.62
N PHE A 155 8.12 -11.06 -5.50
CA PHE A 155 8.86 -12.30 -5.23
C PHE A 155 8.28 -13.45 -6.07
N PRO A 156 9.06 -14.09 -6.97
CA PRO A 156 8.57 -15.17 -7.83
C PRO A 156 8.84 -16.55 -7.23
N TYR A 157 7.84 -17.42 -7.27
CA TYR A 157 8.02 -18.85 -7.04
C TYR A 157 8.32 -19.53 -8.38
N LEU A 158 9.57 -19.97 -8.56
CA LEU A 158 10.07 -20.55 -9.80
C LEU A 158 10.11 -22.08 -9.69
N ALA A 159 9.26 -22.76 -10.48
CA ALA A 159 9.22 -24.21 -10.59
C ALA A 159 10.15 -24.70 -11.72
N GLY A 160 10.62 -25.95 -11.61
CA GLY A 160 11.57 -26.55 -12.55
C GLY A 160 13.01 -26.66 -12.02
N LEU A 161 13.21 -26.57 -10.70
CA LEU A 161 14.50 -26.90 -10.08
C LEU A 161 14.82 -28.38 -10.33
N PRO A 162 16.01 -28.74 -10.88
CA PRO A 162 16.39 -30.14 -11.10
C PRO A 162 16.36 -30.93 -9.78
N GLU A 163 15.91 -32.18 -9.84
CA GLU A 163 15.80 -33.04 -8.65
C GLU A 163 17.11 -33.18 -7.88
N SER A 164 18.25 -33.18 -8.59
CA SER A 164 19.61 -33.19 -8.03
C SER A 164 20.00 -31.92 -7.25
N LEU A 165 19.21 -30.84 -7.31
CA LEU A 165 19.41 -29.62 -6.53
C LEU A 165 18.35 -29.43 -5.43
N VAL A 166 17.41 -30.37 -5.26
CA VAL A 166 16.31 -30.24 -4.30
C VAL A 166 16.81 -30.46 -2.88
N LEU A 167 16.76 -29.40 -2.07
CA LEU A 167 17.04 -29.45 -0.63
C LEU A 167 15.86 -28.90 0.17
N PRO A 168 15.55 -29.47 1.35
CA PRO A 168 14.56 -28.88 2.25
C PRO A 168 14.99 -27.46 2.68
N ARG A 169 14.01 -26.63 3.02
CA ARG A 169 14.25 -25.31 3.63
C ARG A 169 15.08 -25.47 4.91
N ARG A 170 15.82 -24.43 5.27
CA ARG A 170 16.60 -24.38 6.52
C ARG A 170 15.68 -24.58 7.72
N ALA A 171 16.07 -25.44 8.66
CA ALA A 171 15.33 -25.68 9.91
C ALA A 171 15.13 -24.40 10.74
N SER A 172 16.10 -23.47 10.69
CA SER A 172 15.97 -22.13 11.25
C SER A 172 16.08 -21.08 10.14
N PRO A 173 15.05 -20.24 9.92
CA PRO A 173 15.10 -19.20 8.92
C PRO A 173 16.02 -18.05 9.35
N ARG A 174 16.61 -17.36 8.37
CA ARG A 174 17.32 -16.11 8.60
C ARG A 174 16.35 -15.03 9.04
N THR A 175 16.76 -14.21 10.00
CA THR A 175 16.04 -12.99 10.39
C THR A 175 16.07 -11.92 9.30
N ARG A 176 17.09 -11.92 8.44
CA ARG A 176 17.25 -11.01 7.30
C ARG A 176 17.97 -11.69 6.13
N VAL A 177 17.36 -11.61 4.95
CA VAL A 177 17.90 -11.97 3.64
C VAL A 177 18.17 -10.67 2.88
N PRO A 178 19.31 -10.50 2.17
CA PRO A 178 19.56 -9.31 1.37
C PRO A 178 18.64 -9.17 0.14
N PRO A 179 18.30 -7.93 -0.30
CA PRO A 179 17.60 -7.71 -1.57
C PRO A 179 18.42 -8.20 -2.76
N GLY A 180 17.75 -8.81 -3.74
CA GLY A 180 18.34 -9.45 -4.91
C GLY A 180 18.84 -10.88 -4.67
N SER A 181 18.80 -11.42 -3.45
CA SER A 181 19.26 -12.80 -3.20
C SER A 181 18.41 -13.82 -3.96
N VAL A 182 19.08 -14.74 -4.65
CA VAL A 182 18.51 -15.92 -5.30
C VAL A 182 18.66 -17.08 -4.33
N GLY A 183 17.60 -17.86 -4.13
CA GLY A 183 17.63 -18.98 -3.21
C GLY A 183 16.83 -20.19 -3.66
N ILE A 184 17.14 -21.35 -3.07
CA ILE A 184 16.45 -22.62 -3.27
C ILE A 184 15.80 -23.10 -1.97
N GLY A 185 14.64 -23.77 -2.09
CA GLY A 185 13.92 -24.31 -0.94
C GLY A 185 12.79 -25.25 -1.32
N GLY A 186 13.02 -26.55 -1.20
CA GLY A 186 12.18 -27.59 -1.79
C GLY A 186 12.42 -27.68 -3.31
N PRO A 187 11.42 -28.07 -4.11
CA PRO A 187 11.53 -28.17 -5.58
C PRO A 187 11.47 -26.81 -6.31
N GLN A 188 11.85 -25.73 -5.63
CA GLN A 188 11.67 -24.35 -6.10
C GLN A 188 12.96 -23.53 -5.96
N THR A 189 13.17 -22.66 -6.93
CA THR A 189 14.07 -21.50 -6.81
C THR A 189 13.23 -20.21 -6.82
N GLY A 190 13.87 -19.06 -6.59
CA GLY A 190 13.16 -17.81 -6.36
C GLY A 190 14.10 -16.71 -5.91
N ILE A 191 13.60 -15.47 -5.91
CA ILE A 191 14.45 -14.27 -5.79
C ILE A 191 13.79 -13.27 -4.85
N TYR A 192 14.52 -12.83 -3.84
CA TYR A 192 14.08 -11.89 -2.79
C TYR A 192 14.17 -10.43 -3.28
N PRO A 193 13.06 -9.71 -3.55
CA PRO A 193 13.14 -8.33 -4.06
C PRO A 193 13.48 -7.32 -2.95
N PHE A 194 13.15 -7.64 -1.71
CA PHE A 194 13.30 -6.79 -0.53
C PHE A 194 14.06 -7.51 0.59
N ALA A 195 14.44 -6.77 1.62
CA ALA A 195 15.11 -7.34 2.79
C ALA A 195 14.09 -7.95 3.75
N THR A 196 13.97 -9.27 3.78
CA THR A 196 12.94 -10.00 4.56
C THR A 196 13.55 -11.14 5.37
N PRO A 197 12.88 -11.67 6.40
CA PRO A 197 13.19 -13.00 6.93
C PRO A 197 13.05 -14.07 5.83
N GLY A 198 13.79 -15.17 5.91
CA GLY A 198 13.75 -16.22 4.88
C GLY A 198 14.44 -17.53 5.25
N GLY A 199 13.77 -18.65 4.97
CA GLY A 199 14.26 -20.01 5.27
C GLY A 199 14.94 -20.73 4.09
N TRP A 200 15.22 -20.04 3.00
CA TRP A 200 15.80 -20.65 1.80
C TRP A 200 17.34 -20.58 1.85
N HIS A 201 18.00 -21.49 1.12
CA HIS A 201 19.45 -21.47 0.96
C HIS A 201 19.80 -20.44 -0.11
N LEU A 202 20.64 -19.45 0.23
CA LEU A 202 20.99 -18.34 -0.64
C LEU A 202 22.19 -18.73 -1.51
N VAL A 203 21.91 -18.99 -2.78
CA VAL A 203 22.86 -19.61 -3.73
C VAL A 203 23.41 -18.64 -4.76
N GLY A 204 22.89 -17.40 -4.82
CA GLY A 204 23.40 -16.35 -5.68
C GLY A 204 22.69 -15.02 -5.45
N ARG A 205 23.02 -14.00 -6.26
CA ARG A 205 22.40 -12.67 -6.20
C ARG A 205 22.24 -12.02 -7.56
N THR A 206 21.12 -11.35 -7.78
CA THR A 206 20.86 -10.51 -8.95
C THR A 206 20.75 -9.02 -8.58
N THR A 207 21.00 -8.16 -9.57
CA THR A 207 20.73 -6.72 -9.52
C THR A 207 19.37 -6.34 -10.13
N ALA A 208 18.63 -7.32 -10.66
CA ALA A 208 17.34 -7.09 -11.33
C ALA A 208 16.28 -6.51 -10.36
N SER A 209 15.66 -5.40 -10.76
CA SER A 209 14.53 -4.81 -10.04
C SER A 209 13.23 -5.59 -10.33
N LEU A 210 12.92 -6.55 -9.46
CA LEU A 210 11.72 -7.39 -9.61
C LEU A 210 10.40 -6.67 -9.26
N PHE A 211 10.47 -5.59 -8.49
CA PHE A 211 9.32 -4.75 -8.16
C PHE A 211 9.70 -3.26 -8.23
N ASP A 212 8.88 -2.47 -8.91
CA ASP A 212 8.95 -1.01 -8.92
C ASP A 212 7.52 -0.47 -9.03
N PRO A 213 7.00 0.28 -8.02
CA PRO A 213 5.64 0.77 -8.01
C PRO A 213 5.33 1.81 -9.11
N ARG A 214 6.34 2.24 -9.89
CA ARG A 214 6.19 3.17 -11.02
C ARG A 214 6.02 2.48 -12.37
N ARG A 215 6.13 1.15 -12.42
CA ARG A 215 5.89 0.35 -13.63
C ARG A 215 4.46 -0.17 -13.66
N THR A 216 3.97 -0.44 -14.88
CA THR A 216 2.66 -1.06 -15.11
C THR A 216 2.86 -2.31 -15.99
N PRO A 217 2.75 -3.54 -15.45
CA PRO A 217 2.57 -3.87 -14.04
C PRO A 217 3.82 -3.56 -13.17
N PRO A 218 3.67 -3.42 -11.84
CA PRO A 218 4.78 -3.09 -10.96
C PRO A 218 5.76 -4.26 -10.76
N SER A 219 5.27 -5.51 -10.80
CA SER A 219 6.12 -6.69 -10.84
C SER A 219 6.71 -6.91 -12.24
N LEU A 220 8.02 -7.18 -12.31
CA LEU A 220 8.73 -7.48 -13.56
C LEU A 220 8.23 -8.78 -14.22
N LEU A 221 7.85 -9.75 -13.39
CA LEU A 221 7.43 -11.08 -13.80
C LEU A 221 5.92 -11.20 -13.59
N GLN A 222 5.27 -12.08 -14.34
CA GLN A 222 3.86 -12.43 -14.15
C GLN A 222 3.69 -13.95 -14.10
N VAL A 223 2.62 -14.46 -13.49
CA VAL A 223 2.37 -15.92 -13.44
C VAL A 223 2.25 -16.48 -14.87
N GLY A 224 2.87 -17.62 -15.11
CA GLY A 224 3.00 -18.24 -16.43
C GLY A 224 4.17 -17.74 -17.29
N ASP A 225 4.88 -16.68 -16.89
CA ASP A 225 6.15 -16.29 -17.51
C ASP A 225 7.24 -17.34 -17.25
N ARG A 226 8.29 -17.31 -18.07
CA ARG A 226 9.50 -18.12 -17.92
C ARG A 226 10.69 -17.28 -17.51
N VAL A 227 11.59 -17.84 -16.72
CA VAL A 227 12.83 -17.20 -16.27
C VAL A 227 14.01 -18.11 -16.59
N ARG A 228 15.02 -17.57 -17.28
CA ARG A 228 16.33 -18.20 -17.44
C ARG A 228 17.35 -17.43 -16.62
N LEU A 229 18.11 -18.12 -15.80
CA LEU A 229 19.15 -17.52 -14.97
C LEU A 229 20.47 -17.57 -15.72
N ILE A 230 21.15 -16.43 -15.83
CA ILE A 230 22.41 -16.30 -16.57
C ILE A 230 23.53 -16.04 -15.56
N ALA A 231 24.48 -16.96 -15.45
CA ALA A 231 25.64 -16.77 -14.59
C ALA A 231 26.52 -15.61 -15.11
N ARG A 232 26.81 -14.64 -14.23
CA ARG A 232 27.78 -13.56 -14.48
C ARG A 232 28.95 -13.68 -13.50
N LYS A 233 30.14 -13.30 -13.98
CA LYS A 233 31.35 -13.18 -13.16
C LYS A 233 31.40 -11.81 -12.49
N GLY A 234 31.97 -11.77 -11.29
CA GLY A 234 32.06 -10.56 -10.46
C GLY A 234 30.82 -10.34 -9.60
N ARG A 235 31.04 -9.68 -8.45
CA ARG A 235 29.99 -9.39 -7.46
C ARG A 235 28.86 -8.54 -8.03
N ALA A 236 27.64 -8.85 -7.63
CA ALA A 236 26.47 -8.04 -7.90
C ALA A 236 26.58 -6.70 -7.14
N ALA A 237 26.60 -5.58 -7.87
CA ALA A 237 26.46 -4.27 -7.25
C ALA A 237 25.12 -4.18 -6.51
N ALA A 238 25.09 -3.59 -5.31
CA ALA A 238 23.86 -3.51 -4.53
C ALA A 238 22.74 -2.83 -5.35
N PRO A 239 21.54 -3.45 -5.45
CA PRO A 239 20.43 -2.85 -6.20
C PRO A 239 20.11 -1.48 -5.59
N ARG A 240 20.10 -0.43 -6.43
CA ARG A 240 19.76 0.92 -5.98
C ARG A 240 18.32 0.91 -5.48
N PRO A 241 18.03 1.38 -4.24
CA PRO A 241 16.66 1.48 -3.77
C PRO A 241 15.92 2.48 -4.65
N SER A 242 14.75 2.08 -5.17
CA SER A 242 13.82 2.94 -5.90
C SER A 242 13.18 3.95 -4.94
N ARG A 243 13.92 5.00 -4.60
CA ARG A 243 13.37 6.15 -3.88
C ARG A 243 12.39 6.87 -4.79
N VAL A 244 11.11 6.85 -4.40
CA VAL A 244 10.12 7.80 -4.92
C VAL A 244 10.47 9.15 -4.29
N GLY A 245 11.09 10.03 -5.07
CA GLY A 245 11.55 11.36 -4.60
C GLY A 245 12.67 11.99 -5.43
N ASP A 246 13.55 11.20 -6.05
CA ASP A 246 14.68 11.74 -6.84
C ASP A 246 14.22 12.18 -8.24
N ARG A 247 13.68 13.40 -8.38
CA ARG A 247 13.74 14.12 -9.67
C ARG A 247 15.21 14.47 -9.94
N LYS A 248 15.77 13.98 -11.05
CA LYS A 248 17.04 14.47 -11.61
C LYS A 248 16.89 14.75 -13.11
N GLU A 249 16.62 16.01 -13.41
CA GLU A 249 16.76 16.55 -14.76
C GLU A 249 18.22 16.44 -15.22
N HIS A 250 18.39 16.15 -16.51
CA HIS A 250 19.71 16.08 -17.14
C HIS A 250 20.05 17.45 -17.73
N ALA A 251 20.95 18.18 -17.07
CA ALA A 251 21.69 19.28 -17.68
C ALA A 251 23.18 19.15 -17.32
N SER A 252 24.03 19.18 -18.35
CA SER A 252 25.45 18.85 -18.26
C SER A 252 26.35 20.05 -18.58
N THR A 253 27.22 20.44 -17.65
CA THR A 253 28.37 21.35 -17.89
C THR A 253 29.44 21.18 -16.77
N PRO A 254 30.69 21.67 -16.92
CA PRO A 254 31.86 20.87 -16.56
C PRO A 254 32.62 21.26 -15.29
N ARG A 255 33.65 20.46 -14.95
CA ARG A 255 34.40 20.44 -13.69
C ARG A 255 35.37 21.63 -13.50
N ILE A 256 35.25 22.28 -12.33
CA ILE A 256 36.32 22.90 -11.52
C ILE A 256 35.88 22.71 -10.04
N GLY A 257 36.71 22.41 -9.03
CA GLY A 257 38.14 22.08 -8.96
C GLY A 257 38.43 21.21 -7.71
N ALA A 258 39.63 21.27 -7.12
CA ALA A 258 39.96 20.56 -5.86
C ALA A 258 40.38 21.52 -4.73
N CYS A 259 40.06 21.15 -3.49
CA CYS A 259 40.92 21.24 -2.30
C CYS A 259 40.44 20.21 -1.26
N GLN A 260 41.37 19.71 -0.44
CA GLN A 260 41.14 18.69 0.59
C GLN A 260 41.14 19.34 1.98
N ASP A 261 40.42 18.74 2.95
CA ASP A 261 40.91 18.58 4.32
C ASP A 261 40.01 17.59 5.10
N GLU A 262 40.59 16.88 6.09
CA GLU A 262 39.91 15.84 6.89
C GLU A 262 39.48 16.35 8.27
N ALA A 263 38.37 15.82 8.82
CA ALA A 263 38.35 15.11 10.11
C ALA A 263 36.93 14.78 10.67
N LEU A 264 36.78 13.52 11.09
CA LEU A 264 35.90 12.99 12.16
C LEU A 264 34.36 12.92 11.96
N PRO A 265 33.69 11.91 12.57
CA PRO A 265 32.37 11.46 12.13
C PRO A 265 31.21 12.18 12.82
N GLN A 266 30.38 12.89 12.04
CA GLN A 266 29.09 13.39 12.50
C GLN A 266 27.96 12.39 12.21
N ALA A 267 26.91 12.46 13.03
CA ALA A 267 25.73 11.59 12.95
C ALA A 267 25.06 11.67 11.57
N VAL A 268 24.45 10.56 11.14
CA VAL A 268 23.76 10.45 9.85
C VAL A 268 22.52 11.36 9.85
N SER A 269 22.70 12.58 9.36
CA SER A 269 21.60 13.52 9.15
C SER A 269 20.59 12.95 8.16
N ALA A 270 19.31 13.13 8.46
CA ALA A 270 18.24 12.76 7.54
C ALA A 270 18.45 13.43 6.17
N PRO A 271 18.10 12.77 5.05
CA PRO A 271 18.22 13.39 3.75
C PRO A 271 17.37 14.66 3.74
N ALA A 272 18.02 15.81 3.50
CA ALA A 272 17.32 17.06 3.31
C ALA A 272 16.33 16.91 2.15
N SER A 273 15.05 16.93 2.46
CA SER A 273 14.00 17.05 1.46
C SER A 273 14.24 18.33 0.67
N GLY A 274 14.25 18.24 -0.67
CA GLY A 274 14.35 19.41 -1.54
C GLY A 274 13.33 20.48 -1.16
N GLY A 275 13.69 21.75 -1.36
CA GLY A 275 13.07 22.93 -0.73
C GLY A 275 11.63 23.26 -1.14
N ARG A 276 10.69 22.31 -0.98
CA ARG A 276 9.26 22.62 -1.00
C ARG A 276 8.91 23.54 0.17
N SER A 277 8.17 24.59 -0.13
CA SER A 277 7.51 25.44 0.86
C SER A 277 6.75 24.59 1.89
N ARG A 278 6.71 25.04 3.16
CA ARG A 278 5.99 24.28 4.20
C ARG A 278 4.51 24.18 3.81
N PRO A 279 3.88 23.00 3.91
CA PRO A 279 2.46 22.85 3.59
C PRO A 279 1.61 23.79 4.43
N ARG A 280 0.56 24.38 3.84
CA ARG A 280 -0.30 25.38 4.51
C ARG A 280 -0.99 24.87 5.78
N ARG A 281 -1.17 23.55 5.91
CA ARG A 281 -1.67 22.88 7.11
C ARG A 281 -0.80 21.66 7.40
N TYR A 282 -0.36 21.50 8.65
CA TYR A 282 0.44 20.36 9.10
C TYR A 282 0.32 20.12 10.59
N LEU A 283 0.79 18.95 11.01
CA LEU A 283 1.04 18.58 12.39
C LEU A 283 2.49 18.14 12.57
N THR A 284 3.09 18.44 13.73
CA THR A 284 4.46 18.06 14.08
C THR A 284 4.43 16.92 15.09
N ILE A 285 5.14 15.83 14.80
CA ILE A 285 5.27 14.69 15.71
C ILE A 285 6.34 15.00 16.76
N LEU A 286 5.94 15.13 18.03
CA LEU A 286 6.86 15.33 19.15
C LEU A 286 7.39 14.00 19.70
N ALA A 287 6.54 12.97 19.70
CA ALA A 287 6.90 11.58 19.98
C ALA A 287 6.05 10.65 19.12
N SER A 288 6.61 9.55 18.61
CA SER A 288 5.95 8.66 17.64
C SER A 288 4.95 7.67 18.25
N GLY A 289 4.96 7.48 19.57
CA GLY A 289 4.39 6.29 20.20
C GLY A 289 5.18 5.02 19.84
N LEU A 290 4.57 3.85 20.06
CA LEU A 290 5.22 2.55 19.80
C LEU A 290 5.31 2.25 18.28
N LEU A 291 4.19 2.38 17.58
CA LEU A 291 4.12 2.25 16.12
C LEU A 291 2.93 3.05 15.60
N THR A 292 3.23 4.19 14.98
CA THR A 292 2.25 5.06 14.32
C THR A 292 2.55 5.13 12.82
N THR A 293 1.55 4.85 11.99
CA THR A 293 1.67 4.85 10.52
C THR A 293 0.50 5.60 9.87
N VAL A 294 0.72 6.15 8.67
CA VAL A 294 -0.36 6.70 7.85
C VAL A 294 -1.07 5.53 7.18
N GLN A 295 -2.37 5.41 7.35
CA GLN A 295 -3.18 4.35 6.75
C GLN A 295 -4.44 4.95 6.13
N ASP A 296 -4.78 4.46 4.95
CA ASP A 296 -6.06 4.70 4.28
C ASP A 296 -6.81 3.37 4.11
N ARG A 297 -7.65 3.26 3.09
CA ARG A 297 -8.37 2.02 2.75
C ARG A 297 -7.46 0.86 2.32
N GLY A 298 -6.27 1.14 1.78
CA GLY A 298 -5.34 0.17 1.21
C GLY A 298 -5.31 0.12 -0.32
N ARG A 299 -4.42 -0.73 -0.85
CA ARG A 299 -4.10 -0.95 -2.27
C ARG A 299 -4.89 -2.12 -2.82
N PHE A 300 -5.71 -1.88 -3.83
CA PHE A 300 -6.45 -2.94 -4.51
C PHE A 300 -5.92 -3.08 -5.95
N GLY A 301 -6.08 -4.25 -6.55
CA GLY A 301 -5.63 -4.53 -7.92
C GLY A 301 -4.18 -5.03 -8.05
N HIS A 302 -3.43 -5.17 -6.96
CA HIS A 302 -2.00 -5.50 -6.97
C HIS A 302 -1.62 -6.79 -6.22
N ARG A 303 -2.59 -7.58 -5.73
CA ARG A 303 -2.27 -8.84 -5.02
C ARG A 303 -1.63 -9.89 -5.93
N ALA A 304 -1.89 -9.83 -7.24
CA ALA A 304 -1.22 -10.64 -8.26
C ALA A 304 0.28 -10.31 -8.39
N ASP A 305 0.67 -9.05 -8.18
CA ASP A 305 2.07 -8.59 -8.15
C ASP A 305 2.77 -8.92 -6.82
N GLY A 306 2.12 -9.68 -5.93
CA GLY A 306 2.61 -9.96 -4.59
C GLY A 306 2.43 -8.81 -3.58
N MET A 307 1.78 -7.71 -3.96
CA MET A 307 1.56 -6.56 -3.07
C MET A 307 0.35 -6.82 -2.17
N PRO A 308 0.49 -6.83 -0.83
CA PRO A 308 -0.67 -6.89 0.04
C PRO A 308 -1.44 -5.58 -0.01
N SER A 309 -2.73 -5.66 0.31
CA SER A 309 -3.59 -4.49 0.31
C SER A 309 -3.18 -3.47 1.38
N GLY A 310 -2.64 -3.91 2.52
CA GLY A 310 -2.35 -3.02 3.63
C GLY A 310 -3.63 -2.32 4.09
N GLY A 311 -3.54 -1.02 4.34
CA GLY A 311 -4.65 -0.23 4.88
C GLY A 311 -4.73 -0.29 6.40
N ALA A 312 -5.73 0.40 6.94
CA ALA A 312 -6.10 0.27 8.34
C ALA A 312 -6.42 -1.20 8.68
N ALA A 313 -5.75 -1.75 9.70
CA ALA A 313 -5.97 -3.14 10.11
C ALA A 313 -7.40 -3.36 10.63
N ASP A 314 -7.95 -2.35 11.29
CA ASP A 314 -9.37 -2.15 11.57
C ASP A 314 -9.88 -1.00 10.70
N ALA A 315 -10.25 -1.34 9.46
CA ALA A 315 -10.79 -0.41 8.48
C ALA A 315 -12.17 0.15 8.85
N VAL A 316 -12.87 -0.43 9.83
CA VAL A 316 -14.16 0.08 10.31
C VAL A 316 -13.94 1.28 11.22
N ALA A 317 -12.98 1.18 12.16
CA ALA A 317 -12.60 2.28 13.02
C ALA A 317 -12.06 3.48 12.21
N LEU A 318 -11.15 3.29 11.25
CA LEU A 318 -10.68 4.39 10.40
C LEU A 318 -11.85 5.08 9.66
N ARG A 319 -12.73 4.30 9.04
CA ARG A 319 -13.91 4.82 8.34
C ARG A 319 -14.81 5.64 9.26
N LEU A 320 -15.06 5.15 10.47
CA LEU A 320 -15.89 5.84 11.47
C LEU A 320 -15.24 7.13 11.98
N ALA A 321 -13.92 7.14 12.22
CA ALA A 321 -13.20 8.36 12.58
C ALA A 321 -13.25 9.41 11.45
N ASN A 322 -13.05 8.97 10.20
CA ASN A 322 -13.12 9.86 9.03
C ASN A 322 -14.50 10.53 8.89
N ILE A 323 -15.59 9.76 8.90
CA ILE A 323 -16.93 10.36 8.75
C ILE A 323 -17.28 11.29 9.92
N ALA A 324 -16.76 11.04 11.14
CA ALA A 324 -16.99 11.91 12.29
C ALA A 324 -16.39 13.32 12.13
N VAL A 325 -15.27 13.44 11.40
CA VAL A 325 -14.64 14.75 11.07
C VAL A 325 -15.07 15.32 9.71
N GLY A 326 -16.03 14.68 9.03
CA GLY A 326 -16.52 15.12 7.71
C GLY A 326 -15.65 14.69 6.52
N ASN A 327 -14.64 13.84 6.72
CA ASN A 327 -13.81 13.31 5.64
C ASN A 327 -14.59 12.28 4.80
N PRO A 328 -14.18 12.04 3.53
CA PRO A 328 -14.46 10.78 2.85
C PRO A 328 -14.06 9.59 3.72
N ALA A 329 -14.87 8.52 3.72
CA ALA A 329 -14.65 7.30 4.50
C ALA A 329 -13.24 6.71 4.35
N ASP A 330 -12.63 6.90 3.18
CA ASP A 330 -11.35 6.32 2.75
C ASP A 330 -10.16 7.30 2.82
N ALA A 331 -10.34 8.47 3.43
CA ALA A 331 -9.24 9.40 3.65
C ALA A 331 -8.15 8.79 4.56
N ALA A 332 -6.89 9.21 4.36
CA ALA A 332 -5.78 8.75 5.18
C ALA A 332 -5.84 9.35 6.60
N GLY A 333 -5.64 8.52 7.62
CA GLY A 333 -5.52 8.88 9.02
C GLY A 333 -4.31 8.19 9.68
N LEU A 334 -4.09 8.44 10.98
CA LEU A 334 -3.02 7.78 11.74
C LEU A 334 -3.54 6.50 12.40
N GLU A 335 -2.96 5.36 12.06
CA GLU A 335 -3.09 4.12 12.84
C GLU A 335 -2.02 4.12 13.96
N CYS A 336 -2.47 4.15 15.20
CA CYS A 336 -1.65 4.20 16.42
C CYS A 336 -1.74 2.86 17.18
N THR A 337 -0.61 2.18 17.38
CA THR A 337 -0.57 0.83 18.00
C THR A 337 -0.13 0.89 19.46
N LEU A 338 -0.96 0.42 20.41
CA LEU A 338 -0.75 0.32 21.87
C LEU A 338 -0.38 1.61 22.63
N THR A 339 0.65 2.33 22.22
CA THR A 339 1.02 3.65 22.74
C THR A 339 1.01 4.63 21.59
N GLY A 340 0.13 5.62 21.65
CA GLY A 340 -0.04 6.64 20.61
C GLY A 340 1.01 7.75 20.66
N PRO A 341 1.05 8.61 19.64
CA PRO A 341 2.00 9.71 19.52
C PRO A 341 1.66 10.91 20.43
N ASP A 342 2.67 11.77 20.59
CA ASP A 342 2.49 13.17 21.01
C ASP A 342 2.54 14.06 19.75
N ILE A 343 1.49 14.82 19.50
CA ILE A 343 1.29 15.60 18.28
C ILE A 343 1.09 17.08 18.63
N ARG A 344 1.90 17.97 18.06
CA ARG A 344 1.59 19.41 18.02
C ARG A 344 0.76 19.71 16.77
N PHE A 345 -0.34 20.42 16.95
CA PHE A 345 -1.14 20.95 15.84
C PHE A 345 -0.61 22.33 15.45
N ASP A 346 0.01 22.45 14.28
CA ASP A 346 0.57 23.72 13.79
C ASP A 346 -0.46 24.55 13.00
N CYS A 347 -1.69 24.05 12.87
CA CYS A 347 -2.89 24.74 12.40
C CYS A 347 -4.13 24.26 13.18
N ASP A 348 -5.23 25.03 13.13
CA ASP A 348 -6.51 24.60 13.70
C ASP A 348 -7.03 23.33 12.99
N ALA A 349 -7.62 22.43 13.79
CA ALA A 349 -8.07 21.13 13.34
C ALA A 349 -9.39 20.71 13.99
N THR A 350 -10.13 19.83 13.30
CA THR A 350 -11.15 18.98 13.93
C THR A 350 -10.65 17.55 13.84
N ILE A 351 -10.65 16.83 14.96
CA ILE A 351 -10.17 15.46 15.07
C ILE A 351 -11.24 14.53 15.63
N ALA A 352 -11.12 13.24 15.36
CA ALA A 352 -11.88 12.20 16.04
C ALA A 352 -11.03 10.93 16.17
N VAL A 353 -11.26 10.16 17.24
CA VAL A 353 -10.59 8.86 17.47
C VAL A 353 -11.60 7.72 17.53
N MET A 354 -11.29 6.62 16.85
CA MET A 354 -12.03 5.35 16.89
C MET A 354 -11.05 4.17 17.03
N GLY A 355 -11.59 2.95 17.22
CA GLY A 355 -10.78 1.76 17.50
C GLY A 355 -10.45 1.68 18.98
N ALA A 356 -9.20 1.38 19.34
CA ALA A 356 -8.75 1.32 20.72
C ALA A 356 -9.00 2.65 21.49
N THR A 357 -9.30 2.54 22.79
CA THR A 357 -9.66 3.69 23.63
C THR A 357 -8.48 4.23 24.43
N PHE A 358 -8.45 5.54 24.66
CA PHE A 358 -7.50 6.23 25.55
C PHE A 358 -8.26 7.04 26.60
N SER A 359 -7.60 7.40 27.70
CA SER A 359 -8.16 8.33 28.71
C SER A 359 -8.19 9.78 28.24
N THR A 360 -7.38 10.15 27.25
CA THR A 360 -7.10 11.54 26.87
C THR A 360 -8.07 12.12 25.84
N LEU A 361 -8.85 11.28 25.16
CA LEU A 361 -9.81 11.70 24.13
C LEU A 361 -11.13 10.90 24.23
N PRO A 362 -12.31 11.56 24.17
CA PRO A 362 -13.58 10.86 24.04
C PRO A 362 -13.68 10.10 22.70
N HIS A 363 -14.05 8.83 22.78
CA HIS A 363 -14.20 7.94 21.62
C HIS A 363 -15.39 8.35 20.75
N GLY A 364 -15.22 8.30 19.42
CA GLY A 364 -16.27 8.56 18.44
C GLY A 364 -16.82 9.99 18.42
N ARG A 365 -16.21 10.93 19.16
CA ARG A 365 -16.64 12.33 19.28
C ARG A 365 -15.71 13.23 18.45
N PRO A 366 -16.24 14.13 17.59
CA PRO A 366 -15.43 15.16 16.95
C PRO A 366 -15.04 16.24 17.98
N ILE A 367 -13.78 16.66 17.94
CA ILE A 367 -13.18 17.61 18.89
C ILE A 367 -12.46 18.69 18.08
N HIS A 368 -12.63 19.96 18.46
CA HIS A 368 -11.84 21.04 17.90
C HIS A 368 -10.53 21.20 18.67
N VAL A 369 -9.44 21.42 17.94
CA VAL A 369 -8.09 21.60 18.48
C VAL A 369 -7.50 22.87 17.87
N GLU A 370 -7.14 23.81 18.72
CA GLU A 370 -6.54 25.09 18.34
C GLU A 370 -5.06 24.92 17.99
N ARG A 371 -4.57 25.75 17.06
CA ARG A 371 -3.15 25.85 16.71
C ARG A 371 -2.28 26.07 17.96
N GLY A 372 -1.18 25.32 18.03
CA GLY A 372 -0.26 25.31 19.17
C GLY A 372 -0.56 24.23 20.20
N THR A 373 -1.77 23.66 20.20
CA THR A 373 -2.13 22.56 21.12
C THR A 373 -1.24 21.34 20.90
N VAL A 374 -0.79 20.75 22.01
CA VAL A 374 -0.13 19.45 22.03
C VAL A 374 -1.11 18.39 22.54
N LEU A 375 -1.36 17.38 21.73
CA LEU A 375 -2.15 16.20 22.06
C LEU A 375 -1.23 15.03 22.39
N SER A 376 -1.34 14.51 23.60
CA SER A 376 -0.74 13.24 23.99
C SER A 376 -1.81 12.14 24.01
N LEU A 377 -1.68 11.11 23.16
CA LEU A 377 -2.62 9.98 23.19
C LEU A 377 -2.34 9.03 24.38
N GLY A 378 -1.07 8.83 24.73
CA GLY A 378 -0.68 7.92 25.81
C GLY A 378 -0.91 6.44 25.47
N HIS A 379 -1.21 5.62 26.48
CA HIS A 379 -1.38 4.17 26.33
C HIS A 379 -2.85 3.75 26.22
N VAL A 380 -3.15 2.74 25.39
CA VAL A 380 -4.51 2.22 25.21
C VAL A 380 -5.07 1.59 26.50
N GLN A 381 -6.37 1.76 26.73
CA GLN A 381 -7.10 1.12 27.82
C GLN A 381 -7.73 -0.21 27.36
N ARG A 382 -8.38 -0.21 26.19
CA ARG A 382 -8.98 -1.38 25.54
C ARG A 382 -8.69 -1.38 24.04
N GLY A 383 -8.58 -2.58 23.44
CA GLY A 383 -8.16 -2.76 22.05
C GLY A 383 -6.65 -2.69 21.87
N CYS A 384 -6.22 -2.59 20.62
CA CYS A 384 -4.80 -2.61 20.22
C CYS A 384 -4.43 -1.46 19.27
N ARG A 385 -5.35 -1.06 18.38
CA ARG A 385 -5.11 -0.06 17.32
C ARG A 385 -6.18 1.03 17.34
N ALA A 386 -5.75 2.28 17.47
CA ALA A 386 -6.63 3.44 17.35
C ALA A 386 -6.39 4.19 16.05
N TYR A 387 -7.42 4.89 15.58
CA TYR A 387 -7.40 5.64 14.33
C TYR A 387 -7.74 7.09 14.62
N LEU A 388 -6.74 7.96 14.50
CA LEU A 388 -6.93 9.40 14.59
C LEU A 388 -7.19 9.95 13.19
N ALA A 389 -8.41 10.40 12.94
CA ALA A 389 -8.76 11.14 11.75
C ALA A 389 -8.66 12.64 12.02
N ILE A 390 -8.20 13.39 11.03
CA ILE A 390 -8.08 14.85 11.05
C ILE A 390 -8.88 15.39 9.85
N ALA A 391 -9.68 16.43 10.05
CA ALA A 391 -10.46 17.06 8.99
C ALA A 391 -9.56 17.55 7.84
N GLY A 392 -9.89 17.11 6.62
CA GLY A 392 -9.09 17.27 5.40
C GLY A 392 -8.23 16.05 5.06
N GLY A 393 -8.05 15.11 6.00
CA GLY A 393 -7.20 13.93 5.84
C GLY A 393 -5.70 14.24 5.89
N ILE A 394 -4.88 13.19 5.85
CA ILE A 394 -3.42 13.29 5.73
C ILE A 394 -3.02 13.28 4.26
N ASP A 395 -2.27 14.29 3.82
CA ASP A 395 -1.98 14.50 2.40
C ASP A 395 -0.55 14.13 2.03
N VAL A 396 -0.31 12.82 2.02
CA VAL A 396 0.91 12.21 1.46
C VAL A 396 0.66 11.72 0.04
N ASP A 397 1.71 11.62 -0.78
CA ASP A 397 1.61 11.12 -2.15
C ASP A 397 1.08 9.65 -2.19
N PRO A 398 0.12 9.32 -3.07
CA PRO A 398 -0.33 7.94 -3.25
C PRO A 398 0.74 7.11 -3.96
N VAL A 399 0.91 5.87 -3.52
CA VAL A 399 1.78 4.87 -4.16
C VAL A 399 0.94 3.63 -4.44
N LEU A 400 0.74 3.31 -5.72
CA LEU A 400 -0.24 2.31 -6.18
C LEU A 400 -1.66 2.65 -5.67
N ASP A 401 -2.12 3.85 -6.01
CA ASP A 401 -3.45 4.42 -5.68
C ASP A 401 -3.82 4.46 -4.19
N SER A 402 -2.83 4.37 -3.29
CA SER A 402 -3.03 4.37 -1.84
C SER A 402 -1.94 5.12 -1.09
N ARG A 403 -2.38 5.85 -0.06
CA ARG A 403 -1.59 6.57 0.95
C ARG A 403 -1.19 5.69 2.15
N SER A 404 -1.52 4.40 2.16
CA SER A 404 -1.18 3.50 3.28
C SER A 404 0.31 3.18 3.39
N THR A 405 0.86 3.06 4.60
CA THR A 405 2.24 2.60 4.83
C THR A 405 2.33 1.07 4.78
N TYR A 406 3.21 0.52 3.94
CA TYR A 406 3.62 -0.89 3.96
C TYR A 406 5.12 -1.01 4.30
N LEU A 407 5.40 -1.29 5.58
CA LEU A 407 6.74 -1.26 6.18
C LEU A 407 7.75 -2.25 5.57
N PRO A 408 7.42 -3.53 5.24
CA PRO A 408 8.40 -4.50 4.75
C PRO A 408 9.10 -4.12 3.44
N ALA A 409 8.45 -3.33 2.58
CA ALA A 409 9.03 -2.80 1.34
C ALA A 409 9.31 -1.28 1.38
N MET A 410 9.03 -0.62 2.52
CA MET A 410 9.09 0.83 2.70
C MET A 410 8.25 1.62 1.67
N LEU A 411 6.98 1.26 1.49
CA LEU A 411 6.10 1.83 0.45
C LEU A 411 4.94 2.67 1.02
N GLY A 412 4.74 3.85 0.44
CA GLY A 412 3.61 4.76 0.74
C GLY A 412 3.58 5.33 2.15
N GLY A 413 2.49 6.00 2.49
CA GLY A 413 2.39 6.75 3.75
C GLY A 413 3.43 7.86 3.84
N PHE A 414 3.85 8.19 5.05
CA PHE A 414 4.91 9.18 5.24
C PHE A 414 6.29 8.56 4.98
N ALA A 415 6.85 8.84 3.80
CA ALA A 415 8.18 8.40 3.36
C ALA A 415 8.43 6.87 3.47
N GLY A 416 7.39 6.04 3.30
CA GLY A 416 7.53 4.57 3.36
C GLY A 416 7.62 3.98 4.77
N ARG A 417 7.56 4.78 5.83
CA ARG A 417 7.94 4.35 7.19
C ARG A 417 6.90 4.72 8.25
N ALA A 418 7.14 4.23 9.47
CA ALA A 418 6.49 4.75 10.66
C ALA A 418 6.91 6.21 10.90
N LEU A 419 6.02 6.97 11.55
CA LEU A 419 6.32 8.33 11.97
C LEU A 419 7.41 8.35 13.04
N ALA A 420 8.22 9.40 13.02
CA ALA A 420 9.34 9.65 13.92
C ALA A 420 9.21 11.03 14.55
N GLN A 421 9.94 11.26 15.65
CA GLN A 421 10.06 12.58 16.25
C GLN A 421 10.63 13.59 15.24
N GLY A 422 10.03 14.78 15.19
CA GLY A 422 10.40 15.84 14.26
C GLY A 422 9.69 15.78 12.90
N ASP A 423 8.94 14.71 12.60
CA ASP A 423 8.19 14.63 11.34
C ASP A 423 7.12 15.73 11.25
N VAL A 424 7.13 16.44 10.12
CA VAL A 424 6.11 17.42 9.73
C VAL A 424 5.17 16.74 8.73
N VAL A 425 3.97 16.38 9.20
CA VAL A 425 3.00 15.61 8.41
C VAL A 425 1.99 16.58 7.77
N PRO A 426 1.90 16.63 6.42
CA PRO A 426 0.95 17.50 5.72
C PRO A 426 -0.51 17.06 5.93
N LEU A 427 -1.41 18.05 5.96
CA LEU A 427 -2.85 17.85 6.06
C LEU A 427 -3.56 18.41 4.82
N GLY A 428 -4.56 17.68 4.34
CA GLY A 428 -5.33 18.07 3.16
C GLY A 428 -6.34 19.19 3.40
N THR A 429 -7.00 19.59 2.33
CA THR A 429 -8.03 20.65 2.32
C THR A 429 -9.32 20.18 2.99
N VAL A 430 -9.86 20.99 3.91
CA VAL A 430 -11.16 20.74 4.54
C VAL A 430 -12.29 21.12 3.58
N VAL A 431 -12.84 20.14 2.86
CA VAL A 431 -14.01 20.34 1.96
C VAL A 431 -15.32 20.40 2.74
N THR A 432 -15.37 19.77 3.90
CA THR A 432 -16.57 19.59 4.72
C THR A 432 -16.21 19.78 6.19
N ARG A 433 -17.03 20.52 6.95
CA ARG A 433 -16.89 20.68 8.40
C ARG A 433 -18.07 20.04 9.11
N THR A 434 -17.77 19.25 10.14
CA THR A 434 -18.76 18.75 11.11
C THR A 434 -19.37 19.91 11.90
N THR A 435 -20.69 19.87 12.09
CA THR A 435 -21.45 20.81 12.93
C THR A 435 -21.90 20.14 14.24
N GLY A 436 -21.73 20.87 15.34
CA GLY A 436 -21.90 20.33 16.70
C GLY A 436 -20.76 19.37 17.09
N THR A 437 -20.23 19.55 18.29
CA THR A 437 -19.26 18.65 18.93
C THR A 437 -19.86 18.03 20.21
N ASP A 438 -21.18 18.07 20.35
CA ASP A 438 -22.00 17.67 21.50
C ASP A 438 -22.45 16.19 21.46
N TRP A 439 -22.08 15.47 20.41
CA TRP A 439 -22.51 14.10 20.13
C TRP A 439 -21.30 13.16 19.95
N SER A 440 -21.55 11.85 19.98
CA SER A 440 -20.56 10.81 19.65
C SER A 440 -21.18 9.67 18.84
N LEU A 441 -20.37 8.97 18.05
CA LEU A 441 -20.73 7.68 17.47
C LEU A 441 -20.92 6.65 18.58
N ALA A 442 -21.92 5.79 18.43
CA ALA A 442 -22.12 4.66 19.33
C ALA A 442 -20.93 3.69 19.23
N SER A 443 -20.33 3.34 20.37
CA SER A 443 -19.18 2.43 20.44
C SER A 443 -19.48 1.04 19.87
N SER A 444 -20.76 0.61 19.86
CA SER A 444 -21.22 -0.62 19.22
C SER A 444 -21.01 -0.69 17.70
N LEU A 445 -20.76 0.45 17.03
CA LEU A 445 -20.43 0.47 15.59
C LEU A 445 -19.02 -0.07 15.30
N ALA A 446 -18.13 -0.12 16.29
CA ALA A 446 -16.79 -0.73 16.21
C ALA A 446 -16.49 -1.51 17.49
N ALA A 447 -16.87 -2.79 17.51
CA ALA A 447 -16.67 -3.68 18.65
C ALA A 447 -15.18 -3.82 19.02
N LEU A 448 -14.90 -3.85 20.32
CA LEU A 448 -13.57 -4.08 20.88
C LEU A 448 -13.52 -5.41 21.67
N PRO A 449 -12.34 -6.06 21.78
CA PRO A 449 -12.16 -7.30 22.52
C PRO A 449 -12.77 -7.28 23.93
N GLU A 450 -13.53 -8.33 24.24
CA GLU A 450 -14.04 -8.64 25.57
C GLU A 450 -13.10 -9.63 26.29
N ALA A 451 -13.49 -10.14 27.47
CA ALA A 451 -12.68 -11.07 28.25
C ALA A 451 -12.30 -12.36 27.48
N VAL A 452 -13.18 -12.83 26.58
CA VAL A 452 -12.89 -13.85 25.57
C VAL A 452 -13.47 -13.39 24.25
N THR A 453 -12.63 -13.12 23.26
CA THR A 453 -13.06 -12.70 21.93
C THR A 453 -13.47 -13.90 21.10
N VAL A 454 -14.72 -13.91 20.64
CA VAL A 454 -15.23 -14.94 19.72
C VAL A 454 -15.10 -14.43 18.29
N LEU A 455 -14.39 -15.18 17.45
CA LEU A 455 -14.24 -14.89 16.01
C LEU A 455 -14.99 -15.93 15.20
N ARG A 456 -15.93 -15.50 14.35
CA ARG A 456 -16.64 -16.39 13.43
C ARG A 456 -15.78 -16.67 12.21
N VAL A 457 -15.72 -17.93 11.81
CA VAL A 457 -14.84 -18.43 10.77
C VAL A 457 -15.61 -19.35 9.83
N VAL A 458 -15.53 -19.11 8.52
CA VAL A 458 -15.98 -20.10 7.53
C VAL A 458 -14.86 -21.14 7.37
N ARG A 459 -15.20 -22.41 7.55
CA ARG A 459 -14.24 -23.52 7.41
C ARG A 459 -13.68 -23.58 5.99
N ASP A 460 -12.39 -23.85 5.86
CA ASP A 460 -11.84 -24.26 4.56
C ASP A 460 -12.27 -25.70 4.24
N SER A 461 -12.78 -25.93 3.03
CA SER A 461 -13.30 -27.23 2.61
C SER A 461 -12.19 -28.24 2.32
N ALA A 462 -10.95 -27.78 2.11
CA ALA A 462 -9.77 -28.64 2.01
C ALA A 462 -9.12 -28.94 3.38
N SER A 463 -9.59 -28.31 4.47
CA SER A 463 -8.97 -28.43 5.79
C SER A 463 -9.10 -29.85 6.34
N ARG A 464 -7.95 -30.42 6.74
CA ARG A 464 -7.87 -31.72 7.43
C ARG A 464 -7.67 -31.58 8.94
N LEU A 465 -7.78 -30.36 9.45
CA LEU A 465 -7.50 -30.02 10.84
C LEU A 465 -8.66 -30.49 11.75
N PRO A 466 -8.36 -30.91 12.99
CA PRO A 466 -9.31 -31.62 13.84
C PRO A 466 -10.45 -30.72 14.34
N ALA A 467 -11.57 -31.34 14.72
CA ALA A 467 -12.81 -30.64 15.06
C ALA A 467 -12.76 -29.88 16.41
N ASP A 468 -11.81 -30.21 17.27
CA ASP A 468 -11.53 -29.59 18.56
C ASP A 468 -10.83 -28.22 18.45
N ALA A 469 -10.10 -27.98 17.35
CA ALA A 469 -9.52 -26.68 17.00
C ALA A 469 -10.52 -25.51 17.05
N TRP A 470 -11.82 -25.82 16.92
CA TRP A 470 -12.97 -24.93 16.94
C TRP A 470 -13.60 -24.71 18.33
N GLN A 471 -13.16 -25.44 19.36
CA GLN A 471 -13.71 -25.36 20.74
C GLN A 471 -12.67 -24.88 21.74
N MET A 472 -11.38 -24.98 21.39
CA MET A 472 -10.25 -24.72 22.27
C MET A 472 -10.01 -23.21 22.52
N PRO A 473 -9.59 -22.83 23.75
CA PRO A 473 -9.15 -21.47 24.04
C PRO A 473 -7.73 -21.23 23.51
N TYR A 474 -7.55 -20.15 22.77
CA TYR A 474 -6.26 -19.64 22.37
C TYR A 474 -5.94 -18.33 23.10
N ARG A 475 -4.66 -17.96 23.17
CA ARG A 475 -4.19 -16.66 23.60
C ARG A 475 -3.31 -16.03 22.53
N THR A 476 -3.44 -14.73 22.37
CA THR A 476 -2.58 -13.96 21.47
C THR A 476 -1.19 -13.76 22.07
N THR A 477 -0.16 -13.74 21.22
CA THR A 477 1.24 -13.62 21.66
C THR A 477 1.84 -12.24 21.34
N SER A 478 2.93 -11.89 22.03
CA SER A 478 3.73 -10.68 21.77
C SER A 478 4.44 -10.67 20.41
N ARG A 479 4.41 -11.79 19.67
CA ARG A 479 4.91 -11.92 18.29
C ARG A 479 3.86 -11.51 17.22
N SER A 480 2.73 -10.95 17.65
CA SER A 480 1.64 -10.50 16.77
C SER A 480 1.90 -9.09 16.23
N ASP A 481 1.61 -8.87 14.95
CA ASP A 481 1.88 -7.62 14.24
C ASP A 481 0.79 -7.33 13.19
N ARG A 482 1.05 -6.43 12.23
CA ARG A 482 0.12 -6.13 11.11
C ARG A 482 0.07 -7.22 10.03
N MET A 483 1.01 -8.16 10.00
CA MET A 483 0.95 -9.33 9.12
C MET A 483 0.05 -10.41 9.72
N GLY A 484 0.04 -10.59 11.04
CA GLY A 484 -0.92 -11.49 11.68
C GLY A 484 -0.89 -11.57 13.20
N VAL A 485 -2.03 -11.99 13.75
CA VAL A 485 -2.19 -12.35 15.17
C VAL A 485 -1.72 -13.79 15.35
N ARG A 486 -0.65 -13.98 16.13
CA ARG A 486 -0.06 -15.30 16.40
C ARG A 486 -0.60 -15.85 17.71
N LEU A 487 -1.13 -17.07 17.66
CA LEU A 487 -1.82 -17.70 18.77
C LEU A 487 -0.95 -18.76 19.48
N GLU A 488 -1.14 -18.84 20.78
CA GLU A 488 -0.71 -19.94 21.65
C GLU A 488 -1.95 -20.66 22.20
N GLY A 489 -1.81 -21.95 22.47
CA GLY A 489 -2.91 -22.85 22.77
C GLY A 489 -2.57 -24.26 22.30
N PRO A 490 -3.58 -25.11 22.07
CA PRO A 490 -3.38 -26.46 21.57
C PRO A 490 -2.65 -26.51 20.22
N VAL A 491 -1.77 -27.50 20.08
CA VAL A 491 -0.93 -27.71 18.90
C VAL A 491 -1.72 -28.51 17.86
N LEU A 492 -1.94 -27.91 16.69
CA LEU A 492 -2.64 -28.56 15.59
C LEU A 492 -1.66 -29.29 14.65
N PRO A 493 -2.07 -30.37 13.96
CA PRO A 493 -1.19 -31.15 13.09
C PRO A 493 -0.94 -30.44 11.73
N GLY A 494 -0.14 -29.37 11.76
CA GLY A 494 0.31 -28.66 10.55
C GLY A 494 1.40 -29.44 9.80
N SER A 495 1.22 -29.64 8.49
CA SER A 495 2.16 -30.35 7.62
C SER A 495 3.33 -29.49 7.16
N GLY A 496 3.11 -28.18 6.99
CA GLY A 496 4.10 -27.21 6.52
C GLY A 496 4.58 -27.39 5.07
N SER A 497 3.99 -28.31 4.30
CA SER A 497 4.43 -28.74 2.96
C SER A 497 3.40 -28.49 1.86
N GLY A 498 2.43 -27.61 2.09
CA GLY A 498 1.37 -27.31 1.14
C GLY A 498 1.82 -26.52 -0.09
N THR A 499 1.10 -26.70 -1.20
CA THR A 499 1.21 -25.84 -2.39
C THR A 499 1.01 -24.38 -1.98
N SER A 500 1.86 -23.49 -2.48
CA SER A 500 1.74 -22.06 -2.18
C SER A 500 0.60 -21.44 -2.98
N ILE A 501 -0.49 -21.11 -2.29
CA ILE A 501 -1.76 -20.60 -2.85
C ILE A 501 -2.06 -19.19 -2.35
N ALA A 502 -3.02 -18.51 -3.00
CA ALA A 502 -3.48 -17.20 -2.53
C ALA A 502 -4.11 -17.27 -1.13
N VAL A 503 -3.70 -16.37 -0.24
CA VAL A 503 -4.23 -16.19 1.12
C VAL A 503 -4.63 -14.73 1.33
N LEU A 504 -5.52 -14.48 2.30
CA LEU A 504 -6.18 -13.19 2.50
C LEU A 504 -6.14 -12.75 3.98
N PRO A 505 -6.31 -11.45 4.27
CA PRO A 505 -6.62 -11.01 5.63
C PRO A 505 -7.82 -11.79 6.18
N GLY A 506 -7.69 -12.32 7.39
CA GLY A 506 -8.64 -13.22 8.05
C GLY A 506 -8.39 -14.72 7.81
N THR A 507 -7.53 -15.12 6.86
CA THR A 507 -7.14 -16.54 6.72
C THR A 507 -6.45 -17.01 8.00
N VAL A 508 -6.87 -18.14 8.56
CA VAL A 508 -6.27 -18.77 9.75
C VAL A 508 -5.33 -19.88 9.29
N GLN A 509 -4.03 -19.60 9.28
CA GLN A 509 -2.99 -20.56 8.88
C GLN A 509 -2.47 -21.36 10.07
N VAL A 510 -2.07 -22.61 9.82
CA VAL A 510 -1.41 -23.50 10.78
C VAL A 510 -0.02 -23.88 10.21
N PRO A 511 1.07 -23.27 10.70
CA PRO A 511 2.42 -23.66 10.35
C PRO A 511 2.80 -25.04 10.93
N PRO A 512 3.95 -25.63 10.56
CA PRO A 512 4.38 -26.93 11.09
C PRO A 512 4.75 -26.93 12.59
N ASP A 513 4.78 -25.78 13.27
CA ASP A 513 4.82 -25.72 14.75
C ASP A 513 3.43 -25.89 15.40
N GLY A 514 2.39 -26.04 14.57
CA GLY A 514 1.00 -26.27 14.95
C GLY A 514 0.29 -25.08 15.60
N ARG A 515 0.91 -23.89 15.61
CA ARG A 515 0.40 -22.69 16.31
C ARG A 515 -0.33 -21.75 15.35
N PRO A 516 -1.66 -21.56 15.47
CA PRO A 516 -2.41 -20.80 14.47
C PRO A 516 -2.00 -19.33 14.35
N ILE A 517 -2.12 -18.80 13.13
CA ILE A 517 -1.88 -17.39 12.79
C ILE A 517 -3.09 -16.86 12.03
N ILE A 518 -3.74 -15.82 12.56
CA ILE A 518 -4.79 -15.08 11.84
C ILE A 518 -4.09 -14.00 11.00
N LEU A 519 -4.16 -14.09 9.68
CA LEU A 519 -3.57 -13.10 8.79
C LEU A 519 -4.30 -11.74 8.89
N LEU A 520 -3.56 -10.63 8.84
CA LEU A 520 -4.08 -9.26 8.89
C LEU A 520 -3.70 -8.45 7.63
N ALA A 521 -3.83 -7.13 7.68
CA ALA A 521 -3.73 -6.22 6.52
C ALA A 521 -2.41 -6.32 5.72
N ASP A 522 -1.28 -6.49 6.38
CA ASP A 522 0.05 -6.58 5.75
C ASP A 522 0.48 -8.03 5.44
N ALA A 523 -0.42 -9.00 5.60
CA ALA A 523 -0.13 -10.41 5.36
C ALA A 523 0.27 -10.69 3.91
N GLN A 524 1.17 -11.65 3.71
CA GLN A 524 1.57 -12.16 2.41
C GLN A 524 0.36 -12.48 1.50
N THR A 525 0.51 -12.28 0.18
CA THR A 525 -0.55 -12.62 -0.79
C THR A 525 -0.62 -14.11 -1.11
N ILE A 526 0.50 -14.83 -0.96
CA ILE A 526 0.69 -16.25 -1.26
C ILE A 526 1.26 -16.94 -0.01
N GLY A 527 0.76 -18.13 0.34
CA GLY A 527 1.25 -18.94 1.45
C GLY A 527 1.02 -20.44 1.23
N GLY A 528 1.90 -21.28 1.81
CA GLY A 528 1.86 -22.75 1.69
C GLY A 528 1.69 -23.50 3.02
N TYR A 529 1.16 -22.82 4.05
CA TYR A 529 0.75 -23.47 5.30
C TYR A 529 -0.69 -23.94 5.20
N ASP A 530 -1.03 -24.98 5.97
CA ASP A 530 -2.40 -25.48 6.07
C ASP A 530 -3.35 -24.39 6.57
N VAL A 531 -4.60 -24.43 6.10
CA VAL A 531 -5.63 -23.44 6.45
C VAL A 531 -6.72 -24.10 7.26
N LEU A 532 -7.07 -23.48 8.40
CA LEU A 532 -8.22 -23.88 9.23
C LEU A 532 -9.53 -23.30 8.66
N GLY A 533 -9.48 -22.05 8.21
CA GLY A 533 -10.59 -21.37 7.58
C GLY A 533 -10.32 -19.87 7.40
N GLN A 534 -11.38 -19.13 7.14
CA GLN A 534 -11.37 -17.70 6.88
C GLN A 534 -12.26 -16.99 7.92
N VAL A 535 -11.66 -16.17 8.79
CA VAL A 535 -12.39 -15.23 9.66
C VAL A 535 -13.26 -14.35 8.76
N ILE A 536 -14.54 -14.23 9.12
CA ILE A 536 -15.50 -13.50 8.29
C ILE A 536 -15.13 -12.01 8.22
N ALA A 537 -15.41 -11.36 7.10
CA ALA A 537 -15.04 -9.97 6.87
C ALA A 537 -15.67 -9.01 7.91
N ALA A 538 -16.80 -9.39 8.52
CA ALA A 538 -17.44 -8.67 9.61
C ALA A 538 -16.62 -8.65 10.92
N ASP A 539 -15.89 -9.73 11.23
CA ASP A 539 -15.16 -9.95 12.50
C ASP A 539 -13.66 -9.63 12.38
N LEU A 540 -13.13 -9.46 11.17
CA LEU A 540 -11.73 -9.09 10.93
C LEU A 540 -11.29 -7.80 11.67
N PRO A 541 -12.10 -6.72 11.76
CA PRO A 541 -11.81 -5.57 12.62
C PRO A 541 -11.54 -5.95 14.09
N LEU A 542 -12.34 -6.86 14.65
CA LEU A 542 -12.22 -7.32 16.04
C LEU A 542 -10.94 -8.13 16.23
N ALA A 543 -10.54 -8.94 15.24
CA ALA A 543 -9.25 -9.63 15.24
C ALA A 543 -8.06 -8.66 15.20
N ALA A 544 -8.15 -7.56 14.46
CA ALA A 544 -7.11 -6.52 14.41
C ALA A 544 -6.95 -5.70 15.71
N GLN A 545 -7.97 -5.75 16.59
CA GLN A 545 -7.95 -5.10 17.91
C GLN A 545 -7.38 -5.97 19.03
N LEU A 546 -7.03 -7.23 18.75
CA LEU A 546 -6.41 -8.11 19.75
C LEU A 546 -5.01 -7.64 20.13
N ARG A 547 -4.74 -7.54 21.44
CA ARG A 547 -3.42 -7.29 22.03
C ARG A 547 -2.85 -8.57 22.65
N PRO A 548 -1.54 -8.67 22.92
CA PRO A 548 -0.94 -9.86 23.54
C PRO A 548 -1.61 -10.25 24.88
N GLY A 549 -1.86 -11.55 25.06
CA GLY A 549 -2.49 -12.14 26.24
C GLY A 549 -4.02 -12.28 26.17
N ASP A 550 -4.69 -11.55 25.27
CA ASP A 550 -6.14 -11.65 25.05
C ASP A 550 -6.55 -13.09 24.69
N ALA A 551 -7.69 -13.54 25.24
CA ALA A 551 -8.23 -14.86 24.96
C ALA A 551 -9.10 -14.85 23.69
N VAL A 552 -8.94 -15.84 22.84
CA VAL A 552 -9.62 -15.97 21.54
C VAL A 552 -10.23 -17.37 21.42
N ARG A 553 -11.44 -17.46 20.86
CA ARG A 553 -12.07 -18.72 20.46
C ARG A 553 -12.67 -18.58 19.06
N PHE A 554 -12.46 -19.57 18.21
CA PHE A 554 -13.11 -19.63 16.90
C PHE A 554 -14.51 -20.24 17.02
N VAL A 555 -15.45 -19.79 16.19
CA VAL A 555 -16.76 -20.44 16.01
C VAL A 555 -16.97 -20.68 14.52
N PRO A 556 -17.15 -21.95 14.08
CA PRO A 556 -17.40 -22.24 12.68
C PRO A 556 -18.80 -21.75 12.28
N VAL A 557 -18.89 -21.05 11.15
CA VAL A 557 -20.16 -20.57 10.58
C VAL A 557 -20.20 -20.84 9.07
N ASP A 558 -21.42 -20.89 8.52
CA ASP A 558 -21.62 -21.03 7.09
C ASP A 558 -21.41 -19.69 6.35
N ALA A 559 -21.10 -19.77 5.06
CA ALA A 559 -20.89 -18.59 4.20
C ALA A 559 -22.13 -17.66 4.14
N HIS A 560 -23.35 -18.18 4.32
CA HIS A 560 -24.56 -17.35 4.35
C HIS A 560 -24.67 -16.52 5.63
N VAL A 561 -24.22 -17.04 6.78
CA VAL A 561 -24.14 -16.31 8.06
C VAL A 561 -23.07 -15.23 7.98
N ALA A 562 -21.91 -15.56 7.40
CA ALA A 562 -20.84 -14.60 7.13
C ALA A 562 -21.33 -13.42 6.27
N ALA A 563 -21.97 -13.73 5.14
CA ALA A 563 -22.54 -12.74 4.25
C ALA A 563 -23.60 -11.86 4.95
N ALA A 564 -24.52 -12.45 5.73
CA ALA A 564 -25.54 -11.72 6.47
C ALA A 564 -24.93 -10.72 7.48
N ALA A 565 -24.00 -11.19 8.32
CA ALA A 565 -23.31 -10.35 9.30
C ALA A 565 -22.56 -9.18 8.66
N LEU A 566 -21.99 -9.39 7.46
CA LEU A 566 -21.36 -8.32 6.69
C LEU A 566 -22.39 -7.29 6.19
N ARG A 567 -23.58 -7.70 5.71
CA ARG A 567 -24.62 -6.73 5.29
C ARG A 567 -25.12 -5.90 6.46
N ASP A 568 -25.34 -6.51 7.62
CA ASP A 568 -25.84 -5.79 8.79
C ASP A 568 -24.82 -4.76 9.31
N ARG A 569 -23.52 -5.09 9.26
CA ARG A 569 -22.45 -4.13 9.52
C ARG A 569 -22.44 -2.99 8.51
N GLU A 570 -22.40 -3.28 7.21
CA GLU A 570 -22.35 -2.23 6.17
C GLU A 570 -23.61 -1.37 6.15
N ARG A 571 -24.79 -1.93 6.47
CA ARG A 571 -26.04 -1.18 6.69
C ARG A 571 -25.89 -0.20 7.85
N SER A 572 -25.37 -0.66 8.99
CA SER A 572 -25.15 0.19 10.17
C SER A 572 -24.17 1.32 9.89
N LEU A 573 -23.09 1.06 9.15
CA LEU A 573 -22.11 2.07 8.72
C LEU A 573 -22.71 3.06 7.70
N ALA A 574 -23.59 2.61 6.81
CA ALA A 574 -24.30 3.49 5.87
C ALA A 574 -25.30 4.41 6.60
N LEU A 575 -26.07 3.88 7.55
CA LEU A 575 -26.99 4.66 8.38
C LEU A 575 -26.25 5.69 9.23
N ALA A 576 -25.11 5.32 9.83
CA ALA A 576 -24.23 6.27 10.53
C ALA A 576 -23.75 7.39 9.59
N GLY A 577 -23.28 7.06 8.37
CA GLY A 577 -22.88 8.06 7.38
C GLY A 577 -23.99 9.02 6.99
N LEU A 578 -25.22 8.54 6.79
CA LEU A 578 -26.40 9.36 6.50
C LEU A 578 -26.78 10.28 7.67
N ALA A 579 -26.71 9.76 8.91
CA ALA A 579 -26.98 10.54 10.13
C ALA A 579 -25.92 11.62 10.40
N LEU A 580 -24.68 11.44 9.91
CA LEU A 580 -23.64 12.44 9.97
C LEU A 580 -23.68 13.45 8.83
N ALA A 581 -24.22 13.09 7.66
CA ALA A 581 -24.35 14.03 6.54
C ALA A 581 -25.17 15.28 6.92
N SER A 582 -26.24 15.13 7.72
CA SER A 582 -27.01 16.25 8.28
C SER A 582 -26.29 17.05 9.37
N ARG A 583 -25.20 16.50 9.93
CA ARG A 583 -24.26 17.15 10.86
C ARG A 583 -22.99 17.62 10.16
N THR A 584 -23.05 17.88 8.85
CA THR A 584 -21.94 18.44 8.09
C THR A 584 -22.38 19.56 7.17
N VAL A 585 -21.50 20.55 7.01
CA VAL A 585 -21.66 21.64 6.03
C VAL A 585 -20.47 21.65 5.08
N ARG A 586 -20.71 21.89 3.79
CA ARG A 586 -19.60 22.16 2.85
C ARG A 586 -18.90 23.45 3.25
N VAL A 587 -17.58 23.43 3.18
CA VAL A 587 -16.76 24.64 3.29
C VAL A 587 -16.70 25.28 1.92
N THR A 588 -17.29 26.47 1.79
CA THR A 588 -17.02 27.33 0.63
C THR A 588 -15.70 28.04 0.89
N THR A 589 -14.64 27.62 0.21
CA THR A 589 -13.38 28.36 0.18
C THR A 589 -13.51 29.49 -0.84
N ILE A 590 -13.25 30.72 -0.42
CA ILE A 590 -13.17 31.88 -1.30
C ILE A 590 -11.67 32.20 -1.45
N ASP A 591 -11.17 32.21 -2.68
CA ASP A 591 -9.86 32.79 -2.95
C ASP A 591 -10.00 34.31 -3.02
N LEU A 592 -9.38 35.01 -2.06
CA LEU A 592 -9.18 36.44 -2.11
C LEU A 592 -7.83 36.68 -2.77
N ASN A 593 -7.82 37.24 -3.97
CA ASN A 593 -6.60 37.56 -4.70
C ASN A 593 -6.44 39.07 -4.95
N ALA A 594 -5.18 39.48 -5.15
CA ALA A 594 -4.82 40.84 -5.48
C ALA A 594 -3.75 40.88 -6.58
N ASP A 595 -3.83 41.89 -7.44
CA ASP A 595 -2.80 42.24 -8.41
C ASP A 595 -1.72 43.06 -7.69
N VAL A 596 -0.45 42.66 -7.82
CA VAL A 596 0.68 43.24 -7.07
C VAL A 596 1.95 43.29 -7.92
N GLY A 597 2.98 44.00 -7.44
CA GLY A 597 4.23 44.20 -8.18
C GLY A 597 4.13 45.27 -9.25
N GLU A 598 2.99 45.95 -9.35
CA GLU A 598 2.67 46.99 -10.33
C GLU A 598 3.28 48.37 -10.01
N GLY A 599 3.89 48.52 -8.82
CA GLY A 599 4.45 49.78 -8.33
C GLY A 599 3.58 50.51 -7.31
N ALA A 600 2.52 49.87 -6.80
CA ALA A 600 1.69 50.43 -5.74
C ALA A 600 2.40 50.37 -4.37
N SER A 601 2.19 51.39 -3.52
CA SER A 601 2.84 51.50 -2.21
C SER A 601 2.30 50.55 -1.13
N HIS A 602 1.28 49.73 -1.45
CA HIS A 602 0.51 48.95 -0.48
C HIS A 602 0.67 47.43 -0.60
N ASP A 603 1.45 46.93 -1.56
CA ASP A 603 1.64 45.49 -1.80
C ASP A 603 2.06 44.75 -0.52
N ALA A 604 3.00 45.30 0.24
CA ALA A 604 3.46 44.74 1.52
C ALA A 604 2.39 44.69 2.62
N ALA A 605 1.34 45.51 2.53
CA ALA A 605 0.20 45.50 3.46
C ALA A 605 -0.95 44.60 2.97
N ILE A 606 -1.10 44.42 1.65
CA ILE A 606 -2.15 43.58 1.04
C ILE A 606 -1.75 42.11 1.04
N ILE A 607 -0.51 41.77 0.67
CA ILE A 607 -0.03 40.39 0.56
C ILE A 607 -0.37 39.53 1.81
N PRO A 608 -0.18 39.98 3.06
CA PRO A 608 -0.53 39.18 4.25
C PRO A 608 -2.03 38.91 4.45
N LEU A 609 -2.92 39.56 3.68
CA LEU A 609 -4.39 39.51 3.85
C LEU A 609 -5.09 38.69 2.74
N VAL A 610 -4.36 38.27 1.71
CA VAL A 610 -4.90 37.55 0.54
C VAL A 610 -4.42 36.10 0.49
N SER A 611 -5.21 35.21 -0.11
CA SER A 611 -4.87 33.80 -0.26
C SER A 611 -3.99 33.52 -1.48
N SER A 612 -4.05 34.38 -2.49
CA SER A 612 -3.15 34.34 -3.65
C SER A 612 -2.85 35.75 -4.18
N ILE A 613 -1.81 35.88 -5.01
CA ILE A 613 -1.44 37.12 -5.69
C ILE A 613 -1.15 36.90 -7.16
N ASN A 614 -1.42 37.93 -7.97
CA ASN A 614 -1.08 37.97 -9.38
C ASN A 614 0.08 38.97 -9.52
N ILE A 615 1.31 38.49 -9.73
CA ILE A 615 2.50 39.34 -9.81
C ILE A 615 2.68 39.87 -11.23
N ALA A 616 2.75 41.19 -11.40
CA ALA A 616 2.98 41.83 -12.69
C ALA A 616 4.30 41.39 -13.35
N CYS A 617 4.20 40.77 -14.53
CA CYS A 617 5.32 40.05 -15.16
C CYS A 617 6.19 40.90 -16.10
N GLY A 618 6.14 42.24 -16.01
CA GLY A 618 7.02 43.15 -16.73
C GLY A 618 6.47 43.73 -18.02
N GLY A 619 5.46 43.11 -18.63
CA GLY A 619 4.81 43.59 -19.86
C GLY A 619 4.10 44.94 -19.67
N HIS A 620 2.99 44.94 -18.92
CA HIS A 620 2.24 46.17 -18.62
C HIS A 620 2.80 46.93 -17.41
N ALA A 621 3.29 46.21 -16.41
CA ALA A 621 3.79 46.76 -15.16
C ALA A 621 4.80 45.80 -14.50
N GLY A 622 5.47 46.27 -13.44
CA GLY A 622 6.47 45.51 -12.70
C GLY A 622 7.81 45.35 -13.42
N ASP A 623 8.75 44.69 -12.76
CA ASP A 623 10.08 44.31 -13.26
C ASP A 623 10.66 43.17 -12.40
N ALA A 624 11.87 42.69 -12.75
CA ALA A 624 12.50 41.60 -12.02
C ALA A 624 12.81 41.91 -10.54
N ALA A 625 12.83 43.17 -10.11
CA ALA A 625 12.99 43.55 -8.70
C ALA A 625 11.64 43.58 -7.97
N SER A 626 10.57 44.11 -8.59
CA SER A 626 9.22 44.05 -8.00
C SER A 626 8.72 42.61 -7.88
N MET A 627 8.98 41.76 -8.88
CA MET A 627 8.69 40.32 -8.81
C MET A 627 9.38 39.66 -7.61
N ARG A 628 10.70 39.86 -7.44
CA ARG A 628 11.44 39.31 -6.29
C ARG A 628 10.88 39.79 -4.95
N ALA A 629 10.57 41.08 -4.82
CA ALA A 629 10.00 41.62 -3.60
C ALA A 629 8.63 41.01 -3.25
N CYS A 630 7.76 40.81 -4.24
CA CYS A 630 6.46 40.18 -4.08
C CYS A 630 6.57 38.67 -3.78
N VAL A 631 7.46 37.95 -4.46
CA VAL A 631 7.77 36.53 -4.20
C VAL A 631 8.27 36.34 -2.77
N ASP A 632 9.21 37.18 -2.30
CA ASP A 632 9.76 37.11 -0.95
C ASP A 632 8.71 37.43 0.13
N LEU A 633 7.81 38.39 -0.12
CA LEU A 633 6.68 38.68 0.75
C LEU A 633 5.69 37.51 0.79
N ALA A 634 5.31 36.97 -0.37
CA ALA A 634 4.39 35.84 -0.47
C ALA A 634 4.93 34.60 0.27
N ARG A 635 6.21 34.28 0.07
CA ARG A 635 6.92 33.21 0.78
C ARG A 635 6.93 33.41 2.30
N ARG A 636 7.18 34.64 2.80
CA ARG A 636 7.13 34.95 4.23
C ARG A 636 5.74 34.76 4.85
N HIS A 637 4.67 34.97 4.08
CA HIS A 637 3.28 34.91 4.55
C HIS A 637 2.51 33.65 4.11
N GLY A 638 3.11 32.75 3.32
CA GLY A 638 2.47 31.52 2.83
C GLY A 638 1.42 31.74 1.73
N VAL A 639 1.51 32.86 1.02
CA VAL A 639 0.57 33.31 -0.02
C VAL A 639 0.90 32.63 -1.35
N ALA A 640 -0.10 32.23 -2.13
CA ALA A 640 0.10 31.52 -3.38
C ALA A 640 0.44 32.49 -4.51
N ILE A 641 1.37 32.11 -5.39
CA ILE A 641 1.94 32.99 -6.41
C ILE A 641 1.41 32.60 -7.79
N GLY A 642 0.76 33.53 -8.47
CA GLY A 642 0.37 33.44 -9.87
C GLY A 642 0.98 34.55 -10.72
N ALA A 643 1.08 34.31 -12.02
CA ALA A 643 1.56 35.29 -12.98
C ALA A 643 0.46 36.28 -13.38
N HIS A 644 0.81 37.56 -13.48
CA HIS A 644 0.00 38.61 -14.10
C HIS A 644 0.71 39.17 -15.34
N PRO A 645 0.73 38.41 -16.46
CA PRO A 645 1.28 38.89 -17.73
C PRO A 645 0.29 39.81 -18.43
N GLY A 646 0.81 40.81 -19.14
CA GLY A 646 0.02 41.79 -19.88
C GLY A 646 0.67 42.18 -21.21
N HIS A 647 -0.05 42.96 -22.01
CA HIS A 647 0.48 43.56 -23.23
C HIS A 647 1.65 44.51 -22.90
N ALA A 648 2.60 44.67 -23.82
CA ALA A 648 3.82 45.48 -23.65
C ALA A 648 3.55 47.00 -23.76
N ASP A 649 2.50 47.47 -23.10
CA ASP A 649 2.09 48.88 -23.01
C ASP A 649 2.20 49.35 -21.55
N ARG A 650 3.34 49.95 -21.18
CA ARG A 650 3.52 50.49 -19.83
C ARG A 650 2.86 51.85 -19.63
N ALA A 651 2.50 52.56 -20.70
CA ALA A 651 1.96 53.91 -20.65
C ALA A 651 0.44 53.93 -20.47
N GLY A 652 -0.28 53.10 -21.22
CA GLY A 652 -1.69 52.79 -21.04
C GLY A 652 -1.94 51.60 -20.09
N PHE A 653 -0.88 51.08 -19.47
CA PHE A 653 -0.93 50.02 -18.46
C PHE A 653 -1.63 48.76 -19.00
N GLY A 654 -1.26 48.32 -20.20
CA GLY A 654 -1.79 47.13 -20.87
C GLY A 654 -3.25 47.24 -21.31
N ARG A 655 -3.88 48.42 -21.22
CA ARG A 655 -5.30 48.63 -21.55
C ARG A 655 -5.52 49.24 -22.94
N VAL A 656 -4.46 49.65 -23.64
CA VAL A 656 -4.58 50.11 -25.03
C VAL A 656 -4.67 48.90 -25.94
N ALA A 657 -5.80 48.77 -26.65
CA ALA A 657 -5.99 47.71 -27.62
C ALA A 657 -5.01 47.86 -28.78
N ALA A 658 -4.27 46.78 -29.08
CA ALA A 658 -3.34 46.69 -30.19
C ALA A 658 -3.59 45.40 -30.98
N PRO A 659 -3.49 45.43 -32.33
CA PRO A 659 -3.50 44.20 -33.12
C PRO A 659 -2.24 43.39 -32.82
N VAL A 660 -2.40 42.09 -32.56
CA VAL A 660 -1.29 41.17 -32.32
C VAL A 660 -1.65 39.81 -32.92
N GLU A 661 -0.69 39.10 -33.51
CA GLU A 661 -0.92 37.77 -34.05
C GLU A 661 -1.03 36.73 -32.90
N PRO A 662 -1.80 35.63 -33.08
CA PRO A 662 -2.03 34.66 -32.00
C PRO A 662 -0.76 34.03 -31.42
N ASP A 663 0.22 33.71 -32.28
CA ASP A 663 1.50 33.14 -31.86
C ASP A 663 2.33 34.17 -31.06
N ASP A 664 2.30 35.44 -31.44
CA ASP A 664 2.98 36.53 -30.72
C ASP A 664 2.35 36.78 -29.35
N ALA A 665 1.02 36.70 -29.24
CA ALA A 665 0.32 36.74 -27.95
C ALA A 665 0.73 35.57 -27.04
N ALA A 666 0.77 34.36 -27.58
CA ALA A 666 1.18 33.16 -26.84
C ALA A 666 2.65 33.26 -26.36
N ASN A 667 3.56 33.70 -27.25
CA ASN A 667 4.97 33.92 -26.92
C ASN A 667 5.17 35.02 -25.87
N LEU A 668 4.40 36.11 -25.95
CA LEU A 668 4.44 37.21 -24.98
C LEU A 668 3.96 36.80 -23.59
N VAL A 669 2.92 35.96 -23.50
CA VAL A 669 2.45 35.40 -22.22
C VAL A 669 3.46 34.38 -21.68
N ALA A 670 3.91 33.43 -22.51
CA ALA A 670 4.83 32.38 -22.08
C ALA A 670 6.16 32.92 -21.57
N SER A 671 6.76 33.90 -22.27
CA SER A 671 8.02 34.53 -21.85
C SER A 671 7.90 35.27 -20.51
N GLN A 672 6.77 35.94 -20.27
CA GLN A 672 6.47 36.60 -19.00
C GLN A 672 6.26 35.62 -17.84
N VAL A 673 5.56 34.51 -18.09
CA VAL A 673 5.35 33.44 -17.09
C VAL A 673 6.69 32.79 -16.73
N VAL A 674 7.49 32.37 -17.73
CA VAL A 674 8.82 31.76 -17.52
C VAL A 674 9.79 32.71 -16.79
N ALA A 675 9.72 34.02 -17.06
CA ALA A 675 10.52 35.00 -16.33
C ALA A 675 10.16 35.08 -14.84
N LEU A 676 8.88 34.94 -14.49
CA LEU A 676 8.44 34.87 -13.10
C LEU A 676 8.78 33.52 -12.46
N GLU A 677 8.60 32.38 -13.16
CA GLU A 677 8.99 31.05 -12.67
C GLU A 677 10.48 30.99 -12.31
N ALA A 678 11.35 31.52 -13.18
CA ALA A 678 12.79 31.59 -12.94
C ALA A 678 13.19 32.47 -11.73
N ILE A 679 12.32 33.40 -11.31
CA ILE A 679 12.49 34.21 -10.10
C ILE A 679 11.86 33.53 -8.88
N ALA A 680 10.74 32.83 -9.09
CA ALA A 680 9.95 32.19 -8.05
C ALA A 680 10.58 30.89 -7.53
N ASP A 681 11.38 30.18 -8.35
CA ASP A 681 12.04 28.90 -8.00
C ASP A 681 11.05 27.90 -7.35
N ASP A 682 9.80 27.91 -7.83
CA ASP A 682 8.64 27.19 -7.30
C ASP A 682 7.54 27.13 -8.38
N ASP A 683 6.58 26.22 -8.25
CA ASP A 683 5.47 26.07 -9.21
C ASP A 683 4.47 27.24 -9.07
N LEU A 684 4.24 28.00 -10.15
CA LEU A 684 3.18 29.02 -10.18
C LEU A 684 1.79 28.36 -10.18
N VAL A 685 0.90 28.80 -9.30
CA VAL A 685 -0.41 28.14 -9.09
C VAL A 685 -1.46 28.49 -10.15
N HIS A 686 -1.33 29.65 -10.80
CA HIS A 686 -2.25 30.12 -11.86
C HIS A 686 -1.64 31.26 -12.69
N VAL A 687 -2.30 31.59 -13.80
CA VAL A 687 -2.03 32.75 -14.64
C VAL A 687 -3.31 33.57 -14.78
N LYS A 688 -3.25 34.87 -14.47
CA LYS A 688 -4.34 35.83 -14.68
C LYS A 688 -3.87 36.86 -15.70
N LEU A 689 -4.44 36.88 -16.91
CA LEU A 689 -4.09 37.89 -17.90
C LEU A 689 -4.51 39.28 -17.42
N HIS A 690 -3.68 40.28 -17.68
CA HIS A 690 -4.01 41.69 -17.47
C HIS A 690 -4.70 42.29 -18.70
N GLY A 691 -5.77 43.06 -18.49
CA GLY A 691 -6.49 43.77 -19.56
C GLY A 691 -7.38 42.89 -20.45
N ALA A 692 -7.73 41.67 -20.00
CA ALA A 692 -8.64 40.75 -20.70
C ALA A 692 -10.12 41.22 -20.69
#